data_AF-A0AAV5L763-F1
#
_entry.id   AF-A0AAV5L763-F1
#
_cell.length_a   1.000
_cell.length_b   1.000
_cell.length_c   1.000
_cell.angle_alpha   90.00
_cell.angle_beta   90.00
_cell.angle_gamma   90.00
#
_symmetry.space_group_name_H-M   'P 1'
#
loop_
_entity.id
_entity.type
_entity.pdbx_description
1 polymer ?
#
loop_
_entity_poly.entity_id
_entity_poly.type
_entity_poly.pdbx_seq_one_letter_code
_entity_poly.pdbx_strand_id
1 'polypeptide(L)'
;MSDALVSAILQQLTTIIYEEAKQEVKLVTGVGKEIKRLENNLESIQALLDDAEERQMKEKNITIWLGRLKEVCYDMEDVLDEWNTALLKLQVGEADQKNFSLFKGKVCRPFFSCFRCGQVVQRHDIALKIKDINERLDEIAKGKDRYQLTARDVRQPIRAESTSFTEVSKLQGRDEVKKNLIDSLLCGNSDEIESDVKMISIVGMGGIGKTALAQLVYNDEAVVAHFDKKIWVCVSEVFDRSRIAKAIIMGLAEPDHASARNLDSLTLQILLERIRENIKGKKVLLVLDDVWTDDSESWESFNQAFKPAAPGSRVLVTTRKDTVVKTMKSSPDVFPLEQLSEDVCWKILCQEAFVGRGDEQCKNLEGIGKNIAKKCSGLPLAAKTLGSMLRSKKTREEWTNILNSEMWELDLEAVFAPLLLSYFDLPSAVRRCFLYCSTFRKGVEIERDDLIYQWMAQGYLNSSQNRGLEITGVEYFECLAARSFFQDLETHEDGSIRACKIHDIVLDFARFLMGNEFVVKEVHPHDENSGIELFPEKTHHLLLVLAENACFPTPLVGAEKLRSLSIFKSDYSEEDETSNDHSEEDETGNDHSEEDETGNDHSKEDETRNDHAEEDEIGNLLIQLKHLRSLIFCGGNINGFPEEVGKLMHLKLLDLSDSKLKRLPEAICGLLNLQSLFLRCCYSLEALPDKIEKLVNLRHLDTCGSGCSTYYPKGIGRLTSLRTLLGIVVSCDHNDDKKFSLGDLENLCQLRSLALVVRAPQIDANEARRAKLRSKIHLKHIELAGPWSSDETKTDNVSKVLNAPSQTNVITDWERPEFFRHVGAHALAIREAYLFRIGRDQRGRFFW
;
A
#
# COMPACT_ATOMS: atom_id res chain seq x y z
N MET A 1 -6.31 -20.06 -0.91
CA MET A 1 -6.51 -19.08 0.19
C MET A 1 -6.72 -19.76 1.52
N SER A 2 -7.75 -20.59 1.67
CA SER A 2 -8.05 -21.39 2.86
C SER A 2 -6.88 -22.31 3.24
N ASP A 3 -6.22 -22.95 2.26
CA ASP A 3 -5.03 -23.78 2.53
C ASP A 3 -3.89 -23.01 3.22
N ALA A 4 -3.60 -21.79 2.75
CA ALA A 4 -2.56 -20.95 3.33
C ALA A 4 -2.90 -20.52 4.76
N LEU A 5 -4.18 -20.27 5.04
CA LEU A 5 -4.68 -19.89 6.35
C LEU A 5 -4.64 -21.08 7.32
N VAL A 6 -5.01 -22.28 6.88
CA VAL A 6 -4.82 -23.52 7.66
C VAL A 6 -3.34 -23.78 7.93
N SER A 7 -2.47 -23.62 6.92
CA SER A 7 -1.01 -23.76 7.04
C SER A 7 -0.44 -22.83 8.12
N ALA A 8 -0.85 -21.56 8.10
CA ALA A 8 -0.39 -20.55 9.05
C ALA A 8 -0.81 -20.90 10.49
N ILE A 9 -2.03 -21.40 10.68
CA ILE A 9 -2.52 -21.84 12.00
C ILE A 9 -1.72 -23.05 12.50
N LEU A 10 -1.56 -24.07 11.66
CA LEU A 10 -0.77 -25.26 12.01
C LEU A 10 0.65 -24.89 12.45
N GLN A 11 1.28 -23.98 11.71
CA GLN A 11 2.62 -23.49 12.05
C GLN A 11 2.67 -22.76 13.40
N GLN A 12 1.68 -21.91 13.69
CA GLN A 12 1.59 -21.22 14.97
C GLN A 12 1.36 -22.20 16.13
N LEU A 13 0.51 -23.21 15.94
CA LEU A 13 0.28 -24.26 16.94
C LEU A 13 1.56 -25.02 17.28
N THR A 14 2.35 -25.42 16.27
CA THR A 14 3.65 -26.08 16.51
C THR A 14 4.57 -25.20 17.37
N THR A 15 4.57 -23.90 17.12
CA THR A 15 5.38 -22.92 17.87
C THR A 15 4.91 -22.80 19.32
N ILE A 16 3.60 -22.77 19.56
CA ILE A 16 3.01 -22.70 20.90
C ILE A 16 3.32 -23.96 21.69
N ILE A 17 3.13 -25.15 21.11
CA ILE A 17 3.47 -26.44 21.75
C ILE A 17 4.94 -26.46 22.18
N TYR A 18 5.84 -25.95 21.32
CA TYR A 18 7.26 -25.87 21.62
C TYR A 18 7.57 -24.90 22.78
N GLU A 19 7.01 -23.69 22.78
CA GLU A 19 7.23 -22.70 23.83
C GLU A 19 6.61 -23.13 25.18
N GLU A 20 5.46 -23.80 25.16
CA GLU A 20 4.88 -24.43 26.36
C GLU A 20 5.81 -25.45 27.01
N ALA A 21 6.39 -26.34 26.20
CA ALA A 21 7.33 -27.35 26.67
C ALA A 21 8.59 -26.73 27.28
N LYS A 22 9.01 -25.58 26.76
CA LYS A 22 10.23 -24.86 27.18
C LYS A 22 10.04 -24.00 28.43
N GLN A 23 8.88 -23.37 28.60
CA GLN A 23 8.65 -22.43 29.71
C GLN A 23 8.09 -23.09 31.00
N GLU A 24 7.87 -24.41 31.01
CA GLU A 24 7.20 -25.14 32.10
C GLU A 24 5.85 -24.53 32.53
N VAL A 25 5.23 -23.76 31.64
CA VAL A 25 3.95 -23.09 31.87
C VAL A 25 2.86 -24.15 31.75
N LYS A 26 2.57 -24.87 32.84
CA LYS A 26 1.43 -25.80 32.87
C LYS A 26 0.15 -25.02 32.66
N LEU A 27 -0.43 -25.18 31.47
CA LEU A 27 -1.77 -24.72 31.18
C LEU A 27 -2.82 -25.35 32.08
N VAL A 28 -4.01 -24.75 32.04
CA VAL A 28 -5.24 -25.39 32.48
C VAL A 28 -5.29 -26.81 31.90
N THR A 29 -5.50 -27.80 32.76
CA THR A 29 -5.55 -29.21 32.39
C THR A 29 -6.57 -29.44 31.26
N GLY A 30 -6.12 -29.96 30.10
CA GLY A 30 -7.00 -30.31 28.97
C GLY A 30 -6.67 -29.62 27.65
N VAL A 31 -6.07 -28.43 27.67
CA VAL A 31 -5.81 -27.63 26.45
C VAL A 31 -4.92 -28.36 25.44
N GLY A 32 -3.87 -29.06 25.89
CA GLY A 32 -3.01 -29.82 24.98
C GLY A 32 -3.73 -30.94 24.20
N LYS A 33 -4.82 -31.50 24.75
CA LYS A 33 -5.67 -32.45 24.01
C LYS A 33 -6.50 -31.73 22.95
N GLU A 34 -7.01 -30.56 23.28
CA GLU A 34 -7.78 -29.73 22.34
C GLU A 34 -6.89 -29.22 21.20
N ILE A 35 -5.66 -28.76 21.48
CA ILE A 35 -4.70 -28.35 20.44
C ILE A 35 -4.42 -29.50 19.46
N LYS A 36 -4.14 -30.70 19.98
CA LYS A 36 -3.86 -31.87 19.14
C LYS A 36 -5.08 -32.29 18.31
N ARG A 37 -6.29 -32.12 18.85
CA ARG A 37 -7.54 -32.37 18.11
C ARG A 37 -7.70 -31.37 16.96
N LEU A 38 -7.42 -30.09 17.21
CA LEU A 38 -7.45 -29.05 16.17
C LEU A 38 -6.47 -29.38 15.05
N GLU A 39 -5.21 -29.68 15.41
CA GLU A 39 -4.12 -30.02 14.49
C GLU A 39 -4.54 -31.17 13.56
N ASN A 40 -5.01 -32.29 14.12
CA ASN A 40 -5.44 -33.46 13.34
C ASN A 40 -6.57 -33.11 12.34
N ASN A 41 -7.56 -32.32 12.76
CA ASN A 41 -8.68 -31.93 11.91
C ASN A 41 -8.22 -31.02 10.77
N LEU A 42 -7.38 -30.02 11.08
CA LEU A 42 -6.84 -29.08 10.12
C LEU A 42 -5.97 -29.79 9.09
N GLU A 43 -5.05 -30.67 9.50
CA GLU A 43 -4.24 -31.49 8.59
C GLU A 43 -5.11 -32.35 7.67
N SER A 44 -6.17 -32.94 8.23
CA SER A 44 -7.11 -33.79 7.49
C SER A 44 -7.94 -33.03 6.45
N ILE A 45 -8.21 -31.74 6.69
CA ILE A 45 -8.92 -30.85 5.76
C ILE A 45 -7.93 -30.28 4.73
N GLN A 46 -6.72 -29.91 5.16
CA GLN A 46 -5.72 -29.20 4.36
C GLN A 46 -5.46 -29.87 3.01
N ALA A 47 -5.29 -31.19 3.02
CA ALA A 47 -5.03 -31.96 1.80
C ALA A 47 -6.10 -31.81 0.70
N LEU A 48 -7.32 -31.39 1.05
CA LEU A 48 -8.47 -31.29 0.14
C LEU A 48 -8.75 -29.85 -0.33
N LEU A 49 -8.03 -28.85 0.20
CA LEU A 49 -8.40 -27.45 0.04
C LEU A 49 -8.12 -26.89 -1.34
N ASP A 50 -7.07 -27.33 -2.02
CA ASP A 50 -6.78 -26.87 -3.39
C ASP A 50 -7.90 -27.26 -4.36
N ASP A 51 -8.41 -28.49 -4.26
CA ASP A 51 -9.54 -28.97 -5.08
C ASP A 51 -10.85 -28.27 -4.71
N ALA A 52 -11.12 -28.10 -3.40
CA ALA A 52 -12.31 -27.41 -2.94
C ALA A 52 -12.36 -25.96 -3.42
N GLU A 53 -11.24 -25.25 -3.38
CA GLU A 53 -11.17 -23.85 -3.80
C GLU A 53 -11.39 -23.66 -5.29
N GLU A 54 -11.00 -24.61 -6.13
CA GLU A 54 -11.31 -24.57 -7.56
C GLU A 54 -12.80 -24.85 -7.80
N ARG A 55 -13.34 -25.90 -7.17
CA ARG A 55 -14.75 -26.31 -7.35
C ARG A 55 -15.76 -25.31 -6.79
N GLN A 56 -15.36 -24.45 -5.83
CA GLN A 56 -16.24 -23.40 -5.30
C GLN A 56 -16.77 -22.46 -6.40
N MET A 57 -16.03 -22.31 -7.50
CA MET A 57 -16.43 -21.44 -8.62
C MET A 57 -17.71 -21.93 -9.32
N LYS A 58 -18.05 -23.20 -9.18
CA LYS A 58 -19.27 -23.82 -9.76
C LYS A 58 -20.26 -24.27 -8.69
N GLU A 59 -19.75 -24.77 -7.56
CA GLU A 59 -20.54 -25.45 -6.55
C GLU A 59 -20.80 -24.55 -5.33
N LYS A 60 -22.03 -24.01 -5.24
CA LYS A 60 -22.46 -23.17 -4.11
C LYS A 60 -22.31 -23.85 -2.74
N ASN A 61 -22.50 -25.17 -2.68
CA ASN A 61 -22.38 -25.92 -1.42
C ASN A 61 -20.93 -25.95 -0.90
N ILE A 62 -19.95 -26.10 -1.80
CA ILE A 62 -18.53 -26.04 -1.45
C ILE A 62 -18.14 -24.62 -1.02
N THR A 63 -18.68 -23.60 -1.70
CA THR A 63 -18.50 -22.19 -1.30
C THR A 63 -18.96 -21.94 0.14
N ILE A 64 -20.13 -22.46 0.52
CA ILE A 64 -20.65 -22.34 1.90
C ILE A 64 -19.74 -23.10 2.89
N TRP A 65 -19.30 -24.30 2.54
CA TRP A 65 -18.43 -25.12 3.39
C TRP A 65 -17.05 -24.46 3.62
N LEU A 66 -16.40 -23.97 2.54
CA LEU A 66 -15.15 -23.21 2.64
C LEU A 66 -15.34 -21.92 3.43
N GLY A 67 -16.45 -21.21 3.23
CA GLY A 67 -16.76 -20.00 3.99
C GLY A 67 -16.81 -20.27 5.50
N ARG A 68 -17.44 -21.36 5.93
CA ARG A 68 -17.46 -21.76 7.35
C ARG A 68 -16.06 -22.10 7.88
N LEU A 69 -15.24 -22.76 7.08
CA LEU A 69 -13.86 -23.08 7.46
C LEU A 69 -13.03 -21.80 7.63
N LYS A 70 -13.14 -20.85 6.71
CA LYS A 70 -12.44 -19.56 6.79
C LYS A 70 -12.77 -18.83 8.08
N GLU A 71 -14.06 -18.72 8.43
CA GLU A 71 -14.50 -18.09 9.69
C GLU A 71 -13.89 -18.76 10.93
N VAL A 72 -13.93 -20.09 11.00
CA VAL A 72 -13.35 -20.86 12.12
C VAL A 72 -11.85 -20.60 12.25
N CYS A 73 -11.15 -20.55 11.12
CA CYS A 73 -9.72 -20.29 11.10
C CYS A 73 -9.39 -18.83 11.45
N TYR A 74 -10.22 -17.88 11.03
CA TYR A 74 -10.06 -16.48 11.43
C TYR A 74 -10.21 -16.31 12.94
N ASP A 75 -11.27 -16.89 13.52
CA ASP A 75 -11.47 -16.90 14.97
C ASP A 75 -10.28 -17.57 15.70
N MET A 76 -9.72 -18.65 15.13
CA MET A 76 -8.55 -19.32 15.68
C MET A 76 -7.29 -18.46 15.62
N GLU A 77 -6.99 -17.78 14.50
CA GLU A 77 -5.83 -16.89 14.43
C GLU A 77 -5.91 -15.78 15.50
N ASP A 78 -7.11 -15.28 15.79
CA ASP A 78 -7.30 -14.24 16.81
C ASP A 78 -7.07 -14.82 18.22
N VAL A 79 -7.56 -16.03 18.50
CA VAL A 79 -7.27 -16.73 19.76
C VAL A 79 -5.76 -16.99 19.95
N LEU A 80 -5.04 -17.33 18.88
CA LEU A 80 -3.59 -17.53 18.91
C LEU A 80 -2.83 -16.22 19.16
N ASP A 81 -3.27 -15.11 18.55
CA ASP A 81 -2.70 -13.79 18.83
C ASP A 81 -2.97 -13.36 20.28
N GLU A 82 -4.16 -13.63 20.84
CA GLU A 82 -4.47 -13.37 22.26
C GLU A 82 -3.51 -14.13 23.18
N TRP A 83 -3.25 -15.40 22.85
CA TRP A 83 -2.29 -16.24 23.57
C TRP A 83 -0.88 -15.67 23.54
N ASN A 84 -0.38 -15.35 22.34
CA ASN A 84 0.96 -14.77 22.15
C ASN A 84 1.11 -13.45 22.92
N THR A 85 0.07 -12.61 22.90
CA THR A 85 0.04 -11.35 23.65
C THR A 85 0.15 -11.60 25.17
N ALA A 86 -0.56 -12.59 25.69
CA ALA A 86 -0.51 -12.94 27.10
C ALA A 86 0.90 -13.44 27.52
N LEU A 87 1.57 -14.19 26.65
CA LEU A 87 2.96 -14.61 26.85
C LEU A 87 3.94 -13.43 26.82
N LEU A 88 3.80 -12.50 25.88
CA LEU A 88 4.64 -11.31 25.81
C LEU A 88 4.47 -10.41 27.04
N LYS A 89 3.24 -10.24 27.54
CA LYS A 89 2.96 -9.49 28.78
C LYS A 89 3.69 -10.07 30.00
N LEU A 90 3.82 -11.40 30.08
CA LEU A 90 4.60 -12.07 31.13
C LEU A 90 6.08 -11.70 31.04
N GLN A 91 6.65 -11.78 29.84
CA GLN A 91 8.08 -11.52 29.62
C GLN A 91 8.46 -10.05 29.89
N VAL A 92 7.65 -9.10 29.39
CA VAL A 92 7.88 -7.66 29.60
C VAL A 92 7.70 -7.28 31.09
N GLY A 93 6.68 -7.82 31.76
CA GLY A 93 6.44 -7.56 33.19
C GLY A 93 7.55 -8.09 34.12
N GLU A 94 8.22 -9.18 33.75
CA GLU A 94 9.40 -9.69 34.47
C GLU A 94 10.66 -8.83 34.25
N ALA A 95 10.82 -8.25 33.05
CA ALA A 95 11.92 -7.33 32.74
C ALA A 95 11.82 -6.02 33.53
N ASP A 96 10.60 -5.47 33.68
CA ASP A 96 10.33 -4.30 34.52
C ASP A 96 10.66 -4.57 36.00
N GLN A 97 10.40 -5.78 36.51
CA GLN A 97 10.78 -6.19 37.88
C GLN A 97 12.30 -6.31 38.08
N LYS A 98 13.04 -6.81 37.08
CA LYS A 98 14.51 -6.89 37.15
C LYS A 98 15.14 -5.49 37.11
N ASN A 99 14.63 -4.58 36.28
CA ASN A 99 15.13 -3.20 36.20
C ASN A 99 14.85 -2.40 37.48
N PHE A 100 13.73 -2.64 38.17
CA PHE A 100 13.42 -1.99 39.45
C PHE A 100 14.22 -2.52 40.65
N SER A 101 14.79 -3.73 40.53
CA SER A 101 15.57 -4.36 41.62
C SER A 101 16.97 -3.75 41.84
N LEU A 102 17.38 -2.80 41.00
CA LEU A 102 18.63 -2.04 41.14
C LEU A 102 18.52 -0.84 42.10
N PHE A 103 17.31 -0.41 42.48
CA PHE A 103 17.11 0.59 43.54
C PHE A 103 16.86 -0.11 44.87
N LYS A 104 17.89 -0.17 45.73
CA LYS A 104 17.78 -0.65 47.11
C LYS A 104 16.88 0.29 47.93
N GLY A 105 15.61 -0.06 48.07
CA GLY A 105 14.69 0.55 49.03
C GLY A 105 13.70 -0.47 49.56
N LYS A 106 13.83 -0.87 50.82
CA LYS A 106 12.90 -1.77 51.52
C LYS A 106 11.57 -1.04 51.78
N VAL A 107 10.52 -1.33 51.02
CA VAL A 107 9.13 -1.12 51.46
C VAL A 107 8.31 -2.37 51.10
N CYS A 108 7.60 -2.88 52.09
CA CYS A 108 6.80 -4.12 52.02
C CYS A 108 5.69 -4.07 50.97
N ARG A 109 5.51 -5.20 50.29
CA ARG A 109 4.48 -5.52 49.28
C ARG A 109 3.12 -5.83 49.93
N PRO A 110 2.00 -5.32 49.38
CA PRO A 110 0.73 -6.04 49.44
C PRO A 110 -0.03 -6.17 48.10
N PHE A 111 0.56 -5.84 46.94
CA PHE A 111 -0.16 -5.88 45.64
C PHE A 111 -0.03 -7.19 44.81
N PHE A 112 0.65 -8.23 45.32
CA PHE A 112 1.16 -9.32 44.47
C PHE A 112 0.38 -10.65 44.50
N SER A 113 -0.85 -10.70 45.03
CA SER A 113 -1.74 -11.88 44.84
C SER A 113 -2.67 -11.75 43.64
N CYS A 114 -3.05 -10.53 43.21
CA CYS A 114 -4.05 -10.33 42.16
C CYS A 114 -3.52 -10.54 40.73
N PHE A 115 -2.22 -10.37 40.47
CA PHE A 115 -1.65 -10.57 39.12
C PHE A 115 -1.64 -12.04 38.68
N ARG A 116 -1.53 -13.00 39.60
CA ARG A 116 -1.62 -14.44 39.26
C ARG A 116 -3.04 -14.90 39.01
N CYS A 117 -4.04 -14.34 39.72
CA CYS A 117 -5.44 -14.68 39.50
C CYS A 117 -5.95 -14.22 38.13
N GLY A 118 -5.60 -12.99 37.68
CA GLY A 118 -6.01 -12.49 36.37
C GLY A 118 -5.45 -13.32 35.19
N GLN A 119 -4.23 -13.82 35.32
CA GLN A 119 -3.60 -14.67 34.29
C GLN A 119 -4.21 -16.08 34.21
N VAL A 120 -4.65 -16.65 35.33
CA VAL A 120 -5.34 -17.95 35.33
C VAL A 120 -6.73 -17.83 34.68
N VAL A 121 -7.45 -16.73 34.95
CA VAL A 121 -8.75 -16.44 34.31
C VAL A 121 -8.59 -16.25 32.79
N GLN A 122 -7.58 -15.47 32.34
CA GLN A 122 -7.30 -15.30 30.92
C GLN A 122 -6.95 -16.62 30.21
N ARG A 123 -6.14 -17.49 30.83
CA ARG A 123 -5.81 -18.80 30.25
C ARG A 123 -7.01 -19.74 30.20
N HIS A 124 -7.92 -19.65 31.18
CA HIS A 124 -9.15 -20.43 31.15
C HIS A 124 -10.10 -19.96 30.05
N ASP A 125 -10.23 -18.66 29.85
CA ASP A 125 -11.04 -18.08 28.76
C ASP A 125 -10.53 -18.53 27.39
N ILE A 126 -9.22 -18.44 27.14
CA ILE A 126 -8.64 -18.93 25.87
C ILE A 126 -8.88 -20.44 25.69
N ALA A 127 -8.74 -21.24 26.76
CA ALA A 127 -9.01 -22.67 26.71
C ALA A 127 -10.46 -22.99 26.30
N LEU A 128 -11.44 -22.19 26.77
CA LEU A 128 -12.84 -22.32 26.39
C LEU A 128 -13.06 -21.93 24.92
N LYS A 129 -12.43 -20.85 24.44
CA LYS A 129 -12.48 -20.43 23.03
C LYS A 129 -11.92 -21.51 22.09
N ILE A 130 -10.78 -22.12 22.43
CA ILE A 130 -10.19 -23.23 21.64
C ILE A 130 -11.15 -24.42 21.58
N LYS A 131 -11.81 -24.74 22.70
CA LYS A 131 -12.77 -25.84 22.77
C LYS A 131 -14.00 -25.59 21.88
N ASP A 132 -14.58 -24.39 21.93
CA ASP A 132 -15.70 -23.99 21.05
C ASP A 132 -15.31 -24.10 19.57
N ILE A 133 -14.13 -23.59 19.21
CA ILE A 133 -13.58 -23.68 17.85
C ILE A 133 -13.42 -25.14 17.41
N ASN A 134 -12.93 -26.03 18.27
CA ASN A 134 -12.82 -27.45 17.96
C ASN A 134 -14.16 -28.11 17.67
N GLU A 135 -15.21 -27.77 18.44
CA GLU A 135 -16.56 -28.29 18.23
C GLU A 135 -17.10 -27.87 16.86
N ARG A 136 -16.91 -26.61 16.47
CA ARG A 136 -17.28 -26.09 15.14
C ARG A 136 -16.44 -26.73 14.02
N LEU A 137 -15.13 -26.91 14.23
CA LEU A 137 -14.25 -27.53 13.24
C LEU A 137 -14.58 -29.01 13.01
N ASP A 138 -14.98 -29.75 14.04
CA ASP A 138 -15.40 -31.15 13.91
C ASP A 138 -16.61 -31.29 12.96
N GLU A 139 -17.57 -30.38 13.04
CA GLU A 139 -18.73 -30.40 12.14
C GLU A 139 -18.31 -30.17 10.68
N ILE A 140 -17.38 -29.26 10.46
CA ILE A 140 -16.80 -28.97 9.14
C ILE A 140 -16.02 -30.18 8.62
N ALA A 141 -15.19 -30.79 9.46
CA ALA A 141 -14.40 -31.96 9.15
C ALA A 141 -15.28 -33.15 8.76
N LYS A 142 -16.38 -33.41 9.50
CA LYS A 142 -17.37 -34.45 9.15
C LYS A 142 -18.11 -34.16 7.84
N GLY A 143 -18.25 -32.88 7.48
CA GLY A 143 -18.91 -32.47 6.24
C GLY A 143 -18.09 -32.77 4.98
N LYS A 144 -16.76 -32.85 5.08
CA LYS A 144 -15.85 -32.94 3.93
C LYS A 144 -16.09 -34.19 3.07
N ASP A 145 -16.44 -35.31 3.69
CA ASP A 145 -16.64 -36.60 3.03
C ASP A 145 -17.83 -36.61 2.05
N ARG A 146 -18.72 -35.61 2.16
CA ARG A 146 -19.91 -35.47 1.30
C ARG A 146 -19.59 -34.94 -0.09
N TYR A 147 -18.43 -34.29 -0.27
CA TYR A 147 -18.12 -33.55 -1.50
C TYR A 147 -17.18 -34.30 -2.46
N GLN A 148 -16.69 -35.48 -2.08
CA GLN A 148 -15.78 -36.31 -2.89
C GLN A 148 -14.56 -35.51 -3.40
N LEU A 149 -13.98 -34.68 -2.53
CA LEU A 149 -12.80 -33.86 -2.85
C LEU A 149 -11.55 -34.73 -2.99
N THR A 150 -10.63 -34.30 -3.85
CA THR A 150 -9.38 -35.04 -4.10
C THR A 150 -8.16 -34.27 -3.60
N ALA A 151 -7.17 -35.02 -3.10
CA ALA A 151 -5.90 -34.42 -2.69
C ALA A 151 -5.04 -34.09 -3.91
N ARG A 152 -4.37 -32.93 -3.87
CA ARG A 152 -3.43 -32.49 -4.91
C ARG A 152 -2.07 -32.19 -4.30
N ASP A 153 -1.02 -32.30 -5.12
CA ASP A 153 0.35 -31.99 -4.68
C ASP A 153 0.51 -30.50 -4.36
N VAL A 154 1.17 -30.20 -3.25
CA VAL A 154 1.47 -28.83 -2.81
C VAL A 154 2.37 -28.14 -3.83
N ARG A 155 1.86 -27.09 -4.47
CA ARG A 155 2.62 -26.25 -5.40
C ARG A 155 3.58 -25.36 -4.65
N GLN A 156 4.88 -25.57 -4.81
CA GLN A 156 5.88 -24.65 -4.27
C GLN A 156 6.02 -23.40 -5.16
N PRO A 157 6.36 -22.23 -4.59
CA PRO A 157 6.74 -21.06 -5.38
C PRO A 157 7.94 -21.42 -6.25
N ILE A 158 7.71 -21.53 -7.56
CA ILE A 158 8.81 -21.68 -8.51
C ILE A 158 9.37 -20.29 -8.74
N ARG A 159 10.64 -20.08 -8.38
CA ARG A 159 11.35 -18.85 -8.70
C ARG A 159 11.40 -18.72 -10.22
N ALA A 160 10.59 -17.83 -10.78
CA ALA A 160 10.73 -17.47 -12.17
C ALA A 160 12.02 -16.66 -12.31
N GLU A 161 12.86 -17.00 -13.29
CA GLU A 161 13.90 -16.11 -13.75
C GLU A 161 13.19 -14.93 -14.45
N SER A 162 12.93 -13.88 -13.69
CA SER A 162 12.40 -12.61 -14.19
C SER A 162 13.54 -11.92 -14.94
N THR A 163 13.56 -12.03 -16.26
CA THR A 163 14.39 -11.13 -17.05
C THR A 163 13.75 -9.75 -16.99
N SER A 164 14.51 -8.73 -16.56
CA SER A 164 14.13 -7.31 -16.48
C SER A 164 13.72 -6.67 -17.82
N PHE A 165 13.74 -7.45 -18.91
CA PHE A 165 13.46 -7.02 -20.26
C PHE A 165 12.08 -7.50 -20.73
N THR A 166 11.02 -6.82 -20.31
CA THR A 166 9.84 -6.69 -21.19
C THR A 166 9.71 -5.23 -21.55
N GLU A 167 10.51 -4.86 -22.56
CA GLU A 167 10.49 -3.56 -23.20
C GLU A 167 9.05 -3.34 -23.74
N VAL A 168 8.37 -2.29 -23.24
CA VAL A 168 7.05 -1.85 -23.74
C VAL A 168 7.11 -1.49 -25.25
N SER A 169 8.32 -1.42 -25.82
CA SER A 169 8.67 -0.98 -27.19
C SER A 169 8.01 -1.73 -28.35
N LYS A 170 7.30 -2.85 -28.13
CA LYS A 170 6.62 -3.60 -29.20
C LYS A 170 5.19 -4.03 -28.85
N LEU A 171 4.24 -3.10 -28.89
CA LEU A 171 2.82 -3.47 -29.00
C LEU A 171 2.60 -4.19 -30.36
N GLN A 172 2.34 -5.49 -30.32
CA GLN A 172 2.13 -6.26 -31.53
C GLN A 172 0.73 -6.02 -32.12
N GLY A 173 0.67 -5.88 -33.45
CA GLY A 173 -0.60 -5.81 -34.18
C GLY A 173 -1.36 -4.49 -34.01
N ARG A 174 -0.69 -3.44 -33.50
CA ARG A 174 -1.28 -2.10 -33.32
C ARG A 174 -0.54 -1.01 -34.09
N ASP A 175 0.36 -1.38 -35.00
CA ASP A 175 1.23 -0.43 -35.72
C ASP A 175 0.43 0.59 -36.54
N GLU A 176 -0.62 0.14 -37.23
CA GLU A 176 -1.49 1.01 -38.04
C GLU A 176 -2.30 1.98 -37.17
N VAL A 177 -2.90 1.50 -36.09
CA VAL A 177 -3.65 2.35 -35.14
C VAL A 177 -2.71 3.36 -34.47
N LYS A 178 -1.50 2.93 -34.07
CA LYS A 178 -0.46 3.81 -33.53
C LYS A 178 -0.12 4.92 -34.52
N LYS A 179 0.12 4.56 -35.78
CA LYS A 179 0.44 5.53 -36.83
C LYS A 179 -0.70 6.54 -37.04
N ASN A 180 -1.94 6.06 -37.19
CA ASN A 180 -3.09 6.94 -37.39
C ASN A 180 -3.33 7.88 -36.19
N LEU A 181 -3.08 7.40 -34.97
CA LEU A 181 -3.18 8.20 -33.75
C LEU A 181 -2.08 9.27 -33.69
N ILE A 182 -0.84 8.93 -34.06
CA ILE A 182 0.24 9.91 -34.20
C ILE A 182 -0.11 10.96 -35.26
N ASP A 183 -0.61 10.53 -36.43
CA ASP A 183 -1.01 11.44 -37.49
C ASP A 183 -2.11 12.40 -37.01
N SER A 184 -3.11 11.90 -36.27
CA SER A 184 -4.16 12.73 -35.64
C SER A 184 -3.62 13.73 -34.60
N LEU A 185 -2.63 13.34 -33.80
CA LEU A 185 -1.98 14.22 -32.83
C LEU A 185 -1.14 15.31 -33.50
N LEU A 186 -0.47 15.00 -34.61
CA LEU A 186 0.46 15.89 -35.30
C LEU A 186 -0.20 16.75 -36.39
N CYS A 187 -1.36 16.35 -36.91
CA CYS A 187 -2.11 17.12 -37.89
C CYS A 187 -2.61 18.43 -37.29
N GLY A 188 -2.16 19.58 -37.83
CA GLY A 188 -2.81 20.87 -37.64
C GLY A 188 -3.63 21.20 -38.88
N ASN A 189 -4.96 21.28 -38.77
CA ASN A 189 -5.76 21.70 -39.91
C ASN A 189 -5.58 23.22 -40.13
N SER A 190 -5.38 23.61 -41.38
CA SER A 190 -5.31 25.02 -41.81
C SER A 190 -6.63 25.80 -41.63
N ASP A 191 -7.71 25.11 -41.24
CA ASP A 191 -9.05 25.66 -41.02
C ASP A 191 -9.53 25.53 -39.55
N GLU A 192 -8.63 25.19 -38.61
CA GLU A 192 -8.96 25.16 -37.17
C GLU A 192 -9.29 26.59 -36.69
N ILE A 193 -10.54 26.81 -36.27
CA ILE A 193 -10.94 28.04 -35.57
C ILE A 193 -10.01 28.21 -34.37
N GLU A 194 -9.45 29.41 -34.25
CA GLU A 194 -8.21 29.79 -33.57
C GLU A 194 -8.15 29.57 -32.03
N SER A 195 -9.00 28.72 -31.42
CA SER A 195 -9.05 28.59 -29.96
C SER A 195 -9.60 27.28 -29.35
N ASP A 196 -9.94 26.24 -30.13
CA ASP A 196 -10.53 25.01 -29.54
C ASP A 196 -9.54 23.85 -29.48
N VAL A 197 -9.32 23.30 -28.28
CA VAL A 197 -8.38 22.21 -28.05
C VAL A 197 -9.01 20.90 -28.52
N LYS A 198 -8.38 20.23 -29.49
CA LYS A 198 -8.92 18.99 -30.05
C LYS A 198 -8.77 17.81 -29.08
N MET A 199 -9.89 17.14 -28.83
CA MET A 199 -10.00 15.93 -28.02
C MET A 199 -9.88 14.68 -28.90
N ILE A 200 -9.08 13.72 -28.45
CA ILE A 200 -8.87 12.42 -29.10
C ILE A 200 -9.17 11.34 -28.07
N SER A 201 -9.96 10.32 -28.42
CA SER A 201 -10.37 9.29 -27.47
C SER A 201 -9.99 7.89 -27.93
N ILE A 202 -9.30 7.12 -27.09
CA ILE A 202 -9.04 5.68 -27.28
C ILE A 202 -10.08 4.91 -26.46
N VAL A 203 -10.91 4.12 -27.14
CA VAL A 203 -12.04 3.42 -26.50
C VAL A 203 -11.86 1.91 -26.61
N GLY A 204 -12.17 1.16 -25.56
CA GLY A 204 -12.14 -0.30 -25.60
C GLY A 204 -12.21 -0.98 -24.24
N MET A 205 -12.40 -2.29 -24.25
CA MET A 205 -12.59 -3.11 -23.04
C MET A 205 -11.36 -3.13 -22.09
N GLY A 206 -11.54 -3.61 -20.86
CA GLY A 206 -10.43 -3.83 -19.91
C GLY A 206 -9.39 -4.79 -20.48
N GLY A 207 -8.10 -4.52 -20.27
CA GLY A 207 -7.01 -5.39 -20.72
C GLY A 207 -6.72 -5.40 -22.24
N ILE A 208 -7.43 -4.58 -23.04
CA ILE A 208 -7.28 -4.51 -24.51
C ILE A 208 -6.01 -3.79 -25.00
N GLY A 209 -5.34 -3.04 -24.10
CA GLY A 209 -4.09 -2.32 -24.39
C GLY A 209 -4.21 -0.81 -24.65
N LYS A 210 -5.27 -0.13 -24.15
CA LYS A 210 -5.47 1.32 -24.30
C LYS A 210 -4.30 2.14 -23.73
N THR A 211 -4.03 1.98 -22.44
CA THR A 211 -2.94 2.65 -21.71
C THR A 211 -1.59 2.40 -22.38
N ALA A 212 -1.32 1.15 -22.77
CA ALA A 212 -0.08 0.78 -23.47
C ALA A 212 0.06 1.52 -24.81
N LEU A 213 -1.02 1.65 -25.59
CA LEU A 213 -1.00 2.39 -26.87
C LEU A 213 -0.79 3.89 -26.63
N ALA A 214 -1.48 4.46 -25.65
CA ALA A 214 -1.31 5.86 -25.27
C ALA A 214 0.12 6.15 -24.80
N GLN A 215 0.72 5.28 -23.99
CA GLN A 215 2.12 5.41 -23.55
C GLN A 215 3.12 5.34 -24.71
N LEU A 216 2.90 4.43 -25.67
CA LEU A 216 3.75 4.32 -26.86
C LEU A 216 3.71 5.56 -27.75
N VAL A 217 2.52 6.16 -27.88
CA VAL A 217 2.36 7.39 -28.66
C VAL A 217 2.89 8.59 -27.91
N TYR A 218 2.63 8.69 -26.60
CA TYR A 218 3.14 9.75 -25.74
C TYR A 218 4.68 9.84 -25.75
N ASN A 219 5.35 8.68 -25.80
CA ASN A 219 6.81 8.59 -25.82
C ASN A 219 7.41 8.51 -27.24
N ASP A 220 6.61 8.62 -28.29
CA ASP A 220 7.10 8.60 -29.67
C ASP A 220 7.93 9.86 -29.98
N GLU A 221 9.06 9.70 -30.66
CA GLU A 221 10.01 10.80 -30.93
C GLU A 221 9.37 11.97 -31.67
N ALA A 222 8.45 11.68 -32.61
CA ALA A 222 7.75 12.72 -33.37
C ALA A 222 6.78 13.51 -32.50
N VAL A 223 6.11 12.83 -31.55
CA VAL A 223 5.19 13.46 -30.58
C VAL A 223 5.98 14.28 -29.57
N VAL A 224 7.08 13.74 -29.04
CA VAL A 224 7.98 14.45 -28.12
C VAL A 224 8.51 15.74 -28.74
N ALA A 225 8.87 15.73 -30.03
CA ALA A 225 9.37 16.90 -30.73
C ALA A 225 8.29 17.95 -31.08
N HIS A 226 7.00 17.57 -31.08
CA HIS A 226 5.91 18.45 -31.53
C HIS A 226 5.32 19.34 -30.44
N PHE A 227 5.28 18.86 -29.19
CA PHE A 227 4.62 19.54 -28.07
C PHE A 227 5.64 20.16 -27.10
N ASP A 228 5.40 21.41 -26.68
CA ASP A 228 6.26 22.11 -25.72
C ASP A 228 6.15 21.51 -24.31
N LYS A 229 4.96 21.04 -23.95
CA LYS A 229 4.68 20.36 -22.67
C LYS A 229 3.84 19.12 -22.91
N LYS A 230 4.22 18.02 -22.26
CA LYS A 230 3.47 16.77 -22.24
C LYS A 230 3.16 16.41 -20.80
N ILE A 231 1.90 16.05 -20.54
CA ILE A 231 1.39 15.82 -19.20
C ILE A 231 0.63 14.50 -19.24
N TRP A 232 0.84 13.65 -18.24
CA TRP A 232 0.12 12.40 -18.08
C TRP A 232 -0.59 12.37 -16.73
N VAL A 233 -1.90 12.18 -16.75
CA VAL A 233 -2.72 12.08 -15.54
C VAL A 233 -3.55 10.79 -15.61
N CYS A 234 -3.41 9.95 -14.59
CA CYS A 234 -4.29 8.81 -14.39
C CYS A 234 -5.55 9.29 -13.65
N VAL A 235 -6.71 9.07 -14.24
CA VAL A 235 -8.00 9.46 -13.67
C VAL A 235 -8.58 8.26 -12.92
N SER A 236 -8.94 8.44 -11.66
CA SER A 236 -9.60 7.39 -10.87
C SER A 236 -11.06 7.20 -11.31
N GLU A 237 -11.71 6.12 -10.84
CA GLU A 237 -13.16 5.95 -11.00
C GLU A 237 -13.95 7.17 -10.48
N VAL A 238 -13.46 7.77 -9.40
CA VAL A 238 -13.92 9.07 -8.90
C VAL A 238 -13.20 10.18 -9.69
N PHE A 239 -13.98 11.04 -10.34
CA PHE A 239 -13.46 12.19 -11.08
C PHE A 239 -13.22 13.38 -10.14
N ASP A 240 -12.11 13.32 -9.42
CA ASP A 240 -11.69 14.38 -8.49
C ASP A 240 -11.01 15.52 -9.27
N ARG A 241 -11.76 16.62 -9.47
CA ARG A 241 -11.31 17.79 -10.22
C ARG A 241 -10.07 18.44 -9.58
N SER A 242 -10.03 18.55 -8.25
CA SER A 242 -8.90 19.14 -7.53
C SER A 242 -7.65 18.30 -7.69
N ARG A 243 -7.75 16.99 -7.49
CA ARG A 243 -6.64 16.05 -7.67
C ARG A 243 -6.12 16.04 -9.11
N ILE A 244 -7.02 16.02 -10.09
CA ILE A 244 -6.64 16.09 -11.51
C ILE A 244 -5.92 17.42 -11.78
N ALA A 245 -6.46 18.55 -11.32
CA ALA A 245 -5.84 19.86 -11.50
C ALA A 245 -4.45 19.94 -10.85
N LYS A 246 -4.30 19.44 -9.62
CA LYS A 246 -2.99 19.32 -8.94
C LYS A 246 -2.01 18.48 -9.76
N ALA A 247 -2.44 17.31 -10.25
CA ALA A 247 -1.60 16.45 -11.09
C ALA A 247 -1.18 17.13 -12.40
N ILE A 248 -2.06 17.91 -13.03
CA ILE A 248 -1.74 18.70 -14.23
C ILE A 248 -0.68 19.76 -13.89
N ILE A 249 -0.85 20.52 -12.81
CA ILE A 249 0.11 21.55 -12.39
C ILE A 249 1.48 20.92 -12.09
N MET A 250 1.51 19.78 -11.41
CA MET A 250 2.75 19.04 -11.16
C MET A 250 3.45 18.64 -12.45
N GLY A 251 2.71 18.24 -13.49
CA GLY A 251 3.26 17.95 -14.81
C GLY A 251 3.69 19.18 -15.62
N LEU A 252 3.15 20.36 -15.31
CA LEU A 252 3.50 21.63 -15.97
C LEU A 252 4.75 22.30 -15.39
N ALA A 253 5.02 22.08 -14.10
CA ALA A 253 6.12 22.71 -13.38
C ALA A 253 7.49 22.31 -13.98
N GLU A 254 8.38 23.29 -14.14
CA GLU A 254 9.81 23.02 -14.34
C GLU A 254 10.44 22.58 -13.01
N PRO A 255 11.57 21.84 -13.02
CA PRO A 255 12.19 21.31 -11.80
C PRO A 255 12.65 22.37 -10.77
N ASP A 256 12.37 23.66 -10.98
CA ASP A 256 12.63 24.71 -9.99
C ASP A 256 11.51 24.82 -8.95
N HIS A 257 11.92 24.53 -7.71
CA HIS A 257 11.18 24.12 -6.52
C HIS A 257 10.27 25.17 -5.82
N ALA A 258 9.75 26.18 -6.52
CA ALA A 258 8.96 27.25 -5.88
C ALA A 258 7.43 27.08 -6.00
N SER A 259 6.93 26.38 -7.03
CA SER A 259 5.50 26.32 -7.37
C SER A 259 4.71 25.17 -6.74
N ALA A 260 5.40 24.15 -6.20
CA ALA A 260 4.78 22.97 -5.57
C ALA A 260 4.39 23.19 -4.09
N ARG A 261 4.85 24.28 -3.47
CA ARG A 261 4.51 24.58 -2.06
C ARG A 261 3.04 24.98 -1.95
N ASN A 262 2.32 24.35 -1.02
CA ASN A 262 0.94 24.62 -0.65
C ASN A 262 -0.14 24.34 -1.70
N LEU A 263 0.06 23.41 -2.66
CA LEU A 263 -1.04 23.00 -3.56
C LEU A 263 -2.25 22.47 -2.79
N ASP A 264 -2.02 21.87 -1.61
CA ASP A 264 -3.07 21.28 -0.79
C ASP A 264 -3.99 22.27 -0.08
N SER A 265 -3.61 23.56 -0.07
CA SER A 265 -4.43 24.64 0.51
C SER A 265 -5.17 25.47 -0.56
N LEU A 266 -5.01 25.14 -1.85
CA LEU A 266 -5.57 25.96 -2.94
C LEU A 266 -6.92 25.43 -3.40
N THR A 267 -7.86 26.36 -3.61
CA THR A 267 -9.15 26.05 -4.21
C THR A 267 -9.01 25.59 -5.66
N LEU A 268 -9.96 24.79 -6.14
CA LEU A 268 -10.02 24.33 -7.54
C LEU A 268 -9.90 25.50 -8.53
N GLN A 269 -10.57 26.62 -8.27
CA GLN A 269 -10.50 27.81 -9.10
C GLN A 269 -9.06 28.34 -9.26
N ILE A 270 -8.31 28.43 -8.16
CA ILE A 270 -6.90 28.87 -8.21
C ILE A 270 -6.03 27.86 -8.97
N LEU A 271 -6.30 26.56 -8.80
CA LEU A 271 -5.60 25.52 -9.54
C LEU A 271 -5.87 25.65 -11.06
N LEU A 272 -7.11 25.84 -11.46
CA LEU A 272 -7.50 26.04 -12.87
C LEU A 272 -6.89 27.32 -13.46
N GLU A 273 -6.85 28.42 -12.70
CA GLU A 273 -6.17 29.65 -13.11
C GLU A 273 -4.67 29.44 -13.30
N ARG A 274 -4.02 28.72 -12.39
CA ARG A 274 -2.60 28.37 -12.54
C ARG A 274 -2.35 27.51 -13.77
N ILE A 275 -3.20 26.51 -14.05
CA ILE A 275 -3.11 25.72 -15.28
C ILE A 275 -3.19 26.65 -16.49
N ARG A 276 -4.22 27.50 -16.51
CA ARG A 276 -4.50 28.45 -17.59
C ARG A 276 -3.33 29.37 -17.89
N GLU A 277 -2.66 29.89 -16.85
CA GLU A 277 -1.46 30.73 -16.98
C GLU A 277 -0.25 29.94 -17.49
N ASN A 278 -0.05 28.72 -16.98
CA ASN A 278 1.13 27.91 -17.31
C ASN A 278 1.12 27.36 -18.74
N ILE A 279 -0.06 27.08 -19.29
CA ILE A 279 -0.22 26.57 -20.66
C ILE A 279 -0.34 27.69 -21.70
N LYS A 280 -0.58 28.94 -21.28
CA LYS A 280 -0.88 30.06 -22.18
C LYS A 280 0.19 30.20 -23.26
N GLY A 281 -0.22 30.08 -24.52
CA GLY A 281 0.68 30.21 -25.68
C GLY A 281 1.69 29.07 -25.86
N LYS A 282 1.58 27.97 -25.11
CA LYS A 282 2.39 26.75 -25.28
C LYS A 282 1.57 25.67 -25.96
N LYS A 283 2.19 24.85 -26.81
CA LYS A 283 1.54 23.68 -27.40
C LYS A 283 1.61 22.51 -26.41
N VAL A 284 0.44 22.10 -25.91
CA VAL A 284 0.34 21.11 -24.82
C VAL A 284 -0.30 19.82 -25.31
N LEU A 285 0.27 18.69 -24.90
CA LEU A 285 -0.38 17.37 -24.94
C LEU A 285 -0.74 16.94 -23.52
N LEU A 286 -2.03 16.82 -23.23
CA LEU A 286 -2.53 16.25 -21.98
C LEU A 286 -3.07 14.85 -22.24
N VAL A 287 -2.58 13.84 -21.51
CA VAL A 287 -3.15 12.50 -21.50
C VAL A 287 -3.95 12.29 -20.22
N LEU A 288 -5.22 11.93 -20.36
CA LEU A 288 -6.13 11.53 -19.28
C LEU A 288 -6.43 10.04 -19.43
N ASP A 289 -5.80 9.22 -18.60
CA ASP A 289 -5.86 7.76 -18.69
C ASP A 289 -6.96 7.18 -17.79
N ASP A 290 -7.72 6.22 -18.31
CA ASP A 290 -8.85 5.49 -17.71
C ASP A 290 -9.96 6.38 -17.14
N VAL A 291 -10.51 7.28 -17.97
CA VAL A 291 -11.62 8.17 -17.60
C VAL A 291 -12.95 7.40 -17.51
N TRP A 292 -13.69 7.60 -16.40
CA TRP A 292 -14.97 6.94 -16.12
C TRP A 292 -16.21 7.85 -16.14
N THR A 293 -16.03 9.16 -15.99
CA THR A 293 -17.13 10.12 -15.77
C THR A 293 -17.66 10.73 -17.06
N ASP A 294 -18.97 10.67 -17.22
CA ASP A 294 -19.76 11.25 -18.30
C ASP A 294 -20.54 12.50 -17.86
N ASP A 295 -20.18 13.09 -16.72
CA ASP A 295 -20.66 14.41 -16.28
C ASP A 295 -20.06 15.54 -17.13
N SER A 296 -20.90 16.27 -17.85
CA SER A 296 -20.47 17.37 -18.71
C SER A 296 -19.96 18.59 -17.95
N GLU A 297 -20.47 18.86 -16.75
CA GLU A 297 -20.10 20.07 -15.99
C GLU A 297 -18.66 19.97 -15.50
N SER A 298 -18.25 18.79 -15.05
CA SER A 298 -16.86 18.50 -14.67
C SER A 298 -15.85 18.71 -15.79
N TRP A 299 -16.23 18.52 -17.06
CA TRP A 299 -15.35 18.72 -18.21
C TRP A 299 -15.26 20.18 -18.67
N GLU A 300 -16.32 20.96 -18.49
CA GLU A 300 -16.40 22.32 -18.99
C GLU A 300 -15.38 23.24 -18.32
N SER A 301 -15.15 23.09 -17.01
CA SER A 301 -14.16 23.88 -16.27
C SER A 301 -12.73 23.64 -16.77
N PHE A 302 -12.36 22.37 -17.04
CA PHE A 302 -11.09 22.04 -17.66
C PHE A 302 -11.00 22.56 -19.09
N ASN A 303 -12.04 22.39 -19.91
CA ASN A 303 -12.05 22.94 -21.27
C ASN A 303 -11.78 24.44 -21.27
N GLN A 304 -12.41 25.19 -20.35
CA GLN A 304 -12.17 26.63 -20.20
C GLN A 304 -10.75 26.96 -19.75
N ALA A 305 -10.19 26.20 -18.81
CA ALA A 305 -8.81 26.36 -18.38
C ALA A 305 -7.81 26.10 -19.51
N PHE A 306 -8.13 25.17 -20.43
CA PHE A 306 -7.27 24.77 -21.54
C PHE A 306 -7.33 25.68 -22.79
N LYS A 307 -8.37 26.50 -22.95
CA LYS A 307 -8.56 27.41 -24.11
C LYS A 307 -7.34 28.30 -24.46
N PRO A 308 -6.56 28.84 -23.51
CA PRO A 308 -5.42 29.70 -23.86
C PRO A 308 -4.17 28.98 -24.38
N ALA A 309 -4.20 27.65 -24.48
CA ALA A 309 -3.10 26.88 -25.06
C ALA A 309 -2.87 27.24 -26.53
N ALA A 310 -1.66 27.04 -27.04
CA ALA A 310 -1.35 27.35 -28.44
C ALA A 310 -2.15 26.45 -29.40
N PRO A 311 -2.50 26.96 -30.60
CA PRO A 311 -3.08 26.14 -31.67
C PRO A 311 -2.25 24.87 -31.93
N GLY A 312 -2.95 23.75 -32.16
CA GLY A 312 -2.32 22.43 -32.24
C GLY A 312 -2.15 21.72 -30.90
N SER A 313 -2.59 22.28 -29.78
CA SER A 313 -2.68 21.55 -28.51
C SER A 313 -3.73 20.43 -28.59
N ARG A 314 -3.49 19.33 -27.87
CA ARG A 314 -4.29 18.11 -27.93
C ARG A 314 -4.54 17.54 -26.53
N VAL A 315 -5.72 16.95 -26.34
CA VAL A 315 -6.04 16.14 -25.16
C VAL A 315 -6.36 14.73 -25.62
N LEU A 316 -5.61 13.75 -25.11
CA LEU A 316 -5.80 12.33 -25.37
C LEU A 316 -6.48 11.67 -24.17
N VAL A 317 -7.64 11.09 -24.38
CA VAL A 317 -8.42 10.40 -23.35
C VAL A 317 -8.40 8.90 -23.63
N THR A 318 -8.19 8.07 -22.60
CA THR A 318 -8.49 6.64 -22.70
C THR A 318 -9.71 6.30 -21.84
N THR A 319 -10.64 5.51 -22.35
CA THR A 319 -11.86 5.14 -21.62
C THR A 319 -12.41 3.78 -22.02
N ARG A 320 -13.23 3.20 -21.15
CA ARG A 320 -14.03 1.99 -21.42
C ARG A 320 -15.47 2.30 -21.81
N LYS A 321 -15.92 3.54 -21.61
CA LYS A 321 -17.32 3.94 -21.76
C LYS A 321 -17.52 4.81 -23.00
N ASP A 322 -18.41 4.38 -23.89
CA ASP A 322 -18.85 5.19 -25.03
C ASP A 322 -19.59 6.47 -24.59
N THR A 323 -20.17 6.49 -23.38
CA THR A 323 -20.87 7.67 -22.85
C THR A 323 -19.93 8.83 -22.59
N VAL A 324 -18.72 8.57 -22.08
CA VAL A 324 -17.68 9.58 -21.85
C VAL A 324 -17.35 10.34 -23.14
N VAL A 325 -17.20 9.60 -24.25
CA VAL A 325 -16.92 10.20 -25.58
C VAL A 325 -18.06 11.09 -26.07
N LYS A 326 -19.33 10.71 -25.78
CA LYS A 326 -20.51 11.49 -26.17
C LYS A 326 -20.63 12.79 -25.39
N THR A 327 -20.29 12.76 -24.10
CA THR A 327 -20.34 13.94 -23.22
C THR A 327 -19.32 15.01 -23.63
N MET A 328 -18.18 14.61 -24.20
CA MET A 328 -17.05 15.51 -24.46
C MET A 328 -17.21 16.52 -25.62
N LYS A 329 -18.38 16.59 -26.28
CA LYS A 329 -18.93 17.63 -27.20
C LYS A 329 -18.06 18.31 -28.29
N SER A 330 -16.74 18.17 -28.35
CA SER A 330 -15.91 18.66 -29.46
C SER A 330 -15.57 17.49 -30.39
N SER A 331 -15.80 17.63 -31.69
CA SER A 331 -15.71 16.58 -32.73
C SER A 331 -14.52 15.62 -32.50
N PRO A 332 -14.74 14.45 -31.87
CA PRO A 332 -13.62 13.68 -31.36
C PRO A 332 -13.11 12.74 -32.44
N ASP A 333 -11.80 12.74 -32.65
CA ASP A 333 -11.17 11.62 -33.33
C ASP A 333 -11.24 10.43 -32.34
N VAL A 334 -12.16 9.51 -32.60
CA VAL A 334 -12.35 8.32 -31.76
C VAL A 334 -11.61 7.14 -32.38
N PHE A 335 -10.76 6.50 -31.58
CA PHE A 335 -9.98 5.32 -31.93
C PHE A 335 -10.51 4.11 -31.13
N PRO A 336 -11.52 3.38 -31.64
CA PRO A 336 -11.96 2.15 -31.03
C PRO A 336 -10.88 1.07 -31.19
N LEU A 337 -10.45 0.46 -30.08
CA LEU A 337 -9.51 -0.64 -30.10
C LEU A 337 -10.24 -1.97 -30.26
N GLU A 338 -10.10 -2.55 -31.44
CA GLU A 338 -10.62 -3.88 -31.76
C GLU A 338 -9.84 -5.00 -31.07
N GLN A 339 -10.39 -6.20 -31.00
CA GLN A 339 -9.68 -7.39 -30.53
C GLN A 339 -8.50 -7.74 -31.45
N LEU A 340 -7.41 -8.23 -30.86
CA LEU A 340 -6.28 -8.74 -31.65
C LEU A 340 -6.66 -10.04 -32.36
N SER A 341 -6.03 -10.30 -33.51
CA SER A 341 -6.21 -11.58 -34.19
C SER A 341 -5.60 -12.74 -33.39
N GLU A 342 -6.14 -13.94 -33.60
CA GLU A 342 -5.66 -15.17 -32.93
C GLU A 342 -4.15 -15.37 -33.11
N ASP A 343 -3.61 -15.05 -34.29
CA ASP A 343 -2.18 -15.17 -34.59
C ASP A 343 -1.33 -14.19 -33.79
N VAL A 344 -1.83 -12.96 -33.56
CA VAL A 344 -1.11 -11.98 -32.72
C VAL A 344 -1.18 -12.39 -31.26
N CYS A 345 -2.33 -12.86 -30.77
CA CYS A 345 -2.44 -13.42 -29.42
C CYS A 345 -1.50 -14.61 -29.22
N TRP A 346 -1.37 -15.49 -30.22
CA TRP A 346 -0.41 -16.59 -30.17
C TRP A 346 1.03 -16.07 -30.09
N LYS A 347 1.41 -15.05 -30.87
CA LYS A 347 2.75 -14.47 -30.79
C LYS A 347 3.06 -13.89 -29.40
N ILE A 348 2.12 -13.15 -28.81
CA ILE A 348 2.26 -12.60 -27.45
C ILE A 348 2.42 -13.74 -26.43
N LEU A 349 1.51 -14.72 -26.46
CA LEU A 349 1.54 -15.87 -25.55
C LEU A 349 2.84 -16.67 -25.70
N CYS A 350 3.26 -16.92 -26.94
CA CYS A 350 4.49 -17.65 -27.27
C CYS A 350 5.74 -16.92 -26.76
N GLN A 351 5.81 -15.60 -26.91
CA GLN A 351 6.95 -14.82 -26.39
C GLN A 351 7.11 -14.98 -24.89
N GLU A 352 6.01 -14.98 -24.15
CA GLU A 352 6.03 -15.11 -22.69
C GLU A 352 6.26 -16.55 -22.21
N ALA A 353 5.67 -17.55 -22.90
CA ALA A 353 5.75 -18.95 -22.52
C ALA A 353 7.10 -19.61 -22.80
N PHE A 354 7.82 -19.13 -23.82
CA PHE A 354 9.07 -19.75 -24.29
C PHE A 354 10.33 -18.90 -24.01
N VAL A 355 10.26 -17.88 -23.14
CA VAL A 355 11.45 -17.15 -22.68
C VAL A 355 12.49 -18.15 -22.15
N GLY A 356 13.72 -18.09 -22.68
CA GLY A 356 14.82 -18.98 -22.30
C GLY A 356 14.70 -20.43 -22.82
N ARG A 357 13.74 -20.74 -23.69
CA ARG A 357 13.56 -22.07 -24.31
C ARG A 357 13.96 -22.05 -25.79
N GLY A 358 14.39 -23.20 -26.31
CA GLY A 358 14.75 -23.36 -27.73
C GLY A 358 13.53 -23.52 -28.65
N ASP A 359 13.69 -23.12 -29.91
CA ASP A 359 12.64 -23.07 -30.94
C ASP A 359 11.90 -24.40 -31.18
N GLU A 360 12.56 -25.54 -30.93
CA GLU A 360 11.99 -26.87 -31.15
C GLU A 360 10.84 -27.20 -30.18
N GLN A 361 10.93 -26.71 -28.93
CA GLN A 361 9.84 -26.89 -27.96
C GLN A 361 8.60 -26.07 -28.32
N CYS A 362 8.81 -24.87 -28.87
CA CYS A 362 7.73 -24.03 -29.37
C CYS A 362 6.96 -24.74 -30.50
N LYS A 363 7.68 -25.27 -31.50
CA LYS A 363 7.06 -26.01 -32.63
C LYS A 363 6.22 -27.21 -32.16
N ASN A 364 6.69 -27.95 -31.15
CA ASN A 364 5.99 -29.13 -30.65
C ASN A 364 4.67 -28.80 -29.91
N LEU A 365 4.58 -27.62 -29.31
CA LEU A 365 3.42 -27.17 -28.53
C LEU A 365 2.55 -26.15 -29.29
N GLU A 366 2.99 -25.68 -30.46
CA GLU A 366 2.33 -24.64 -31.26
C GLU A 366 0.86 -24.92 -31.53
N GLY A 367 0.50 -26.15 -31.90
CA GLY A 367 -0.88 -26.51 -32.20
C GLY A 367 -1.83 -26.34 -31.00
N ILE A 368 -1.41 -26.78 -29.81
CA ILE A 368 -2.20 -26.61 -28.58
C ILE A 368 -2.17 -25.15 -28.15
N GLY A 369 -1.00 -24.51 -28.24
CA GLY A 369 -0.83 -23.13 -27.85
C GLY A 369 -1.66 -22.15 -28.68
N LYS A 370 -1.79 -22.37 -29.99
CA LYS A 370 -2.74 -21.62 -30.84
C LYS A 370 -4.17 -21.79 -30.37
N ASN A 371 -4.60 -23.01 -30.01
CA ASN A 371 -5.95 -23.23 -29.48
C ASN A 371 -6.18 -22.51 -28.15
N ILE A 372 -5.18 -22.45 -27.27
CA ILE A 372 -5.25 -21.65 -26.04
C ILE A 372 -5.32 -20.16 -26.40
N ALA A 373 -4.54 -19.68 -27.35
CA ALA A 373 -4.57 -18.28 -27.79
C ALA A 373 -5.96 -17.86 -28.33
N LYS A 374 -6.71 -18.76 -28.98
CA LYS A 374 -8.11 -18.50 -29.38
C LYS A 374 -9.01 -18.22 -28.18
N LYS A 375 -8.79 -18.91 -27.06
CA LYS A 375 -9.54 -18.71 -25.80
C LYS A 375 -9.24 -17.38 -25.12
N CYS A 376 -8.19 -16.66 -25.53
CA CYS A 376 -7.91 -15.31 -25.06
C CYS A 376 -8.83 -14.24 -25.68
N SER A 377 -9.63 -14.58 -26.69
CA SER A 377 -10.59 -13.67 -27.33
C SER A 377 -9.97 -12.34 -27.78
N GLY A 378 -8.74 -12.38 -28.30
CA GLY A 378 -8.04 -11.21 -28.79
C GLY A 378 -7.55 -10.23 -27.72
N LEU A 379 -7.57 -10.59 -26.43
CA LEU A 379 -7.13 -9.75 -25.32
C LEU A 379 -5.61 -9.93 -25.05
N PRO A 380 -4.78 -8.89 -25.21
CA PRO A 380 -3.35 -8.97 -24.98
C PRO A 380 -2.99 -9.37 -23.54
N LEU A 381 -3.70 -8.82 -22.53
CA LEU A 381 -3.45 -9.16 -21.14
C LEU A 381 -3.70 -10.64 -20.85
N ALA A 382 -4.81 -11.20 -21.35
CA ALA A 382 -5.10 -12.62 -21.22
C ALA A 382 -3.99 -13.49 -21.85
N ALA A 383 -3.54 -13.14 -23.06
CA ALA A 383 -2.46 -13.83 -23.74
C ALA A 383 -1.13 -13.74 -22.96
N LYS A 384 -0.81 -12.57 -22.41
CA LYS A 384 0.40 -12.34 -21.60
C LYS A 384 0.37 -13.17 -20.31
N THR A 385 -0.73 -13.09 -19.55
CA THR A 385 -0.89 -13.81 -18.29
C THR A 385 -0.87 -15.33 -18.48
N LEU A 386 -1.55 -15.86 -19.50
CA LEU A 386 -1.49 -17.30 -19.80
C LEU A 386 -0.12 -17.73 -20.30
N GLY A 387 0.52 -16.94 -21.17
CA GLY A 387 1.87 -17.21 -21.63
C GLY A 387 2.85 -17.32 -20.45
N SER A 388 2.79 -16.36 -19.53
CA SER A 388 3.57 -16.34 -18.30
C SER A 388 3.31 -17.57 -17.41
N MET A 389 2.06 -18.00 -17.24
CA MET A 389 1.72 -19.24 -16.52
C MET A 389 2.29 -20.49 -17.23
N LEU A 390 2.13 -20.55 -18.55
CA LEU A 390 2.57 -21.67 -19.39
C LEU A 390 4.10 -21.83 -19.42
N ARG A 391 4.86 -20.79 -19.03
CA ARG A 391 6.31 -20.85 -18.83
C ARG A 391 6.75 -21.94 -17.85
N SER A 392 5.90 -22.30 -16.89
CA SER A 392 6.19 -23.38 -15.94
C SER A 392 5.88 -24.78 -16.51
N LYS A 393 5.04 -24.87 -17.55
CA LYS A 393 4.55 -26.13 -18.12
C LYS A 393 5.48 -26.62 -19.20
N LYS A 394 5.94 -27.87 -19.09
CA LYS A 394 6.97 -28.44 -19.98
C LYS A 394 6.41 -29.50 -20.91
N THR A 395 5.30 -30.14 -20.52
CA THR A 395 4.74 -31.29 -21.23
C THR A 395 3.50 -30.91 -22.03
N ARG A 396 3.23 -31.69 -23.08
CA ARG A 396 2.02 -31.56 -23.91
C ARG A 396 0.75 -31.81 -23.09
N GLU A 397 0.81 -32.73 -22.14
CA GLU A 397 -0.31 -33.09 -21.26
C GLU A 397 -0.72 -31.91 -20.37
N GLU A 398 0.24 -31.23 -19.73
CA GLU A 398 -0.03 -30.04 -18.93
C GLU A 398 -0.72 -28.93 -19.74
N TRP A 399 -0.28 -28.68 -20.98
CA TRP A 399 -0.92 -27.72 -21.88
C TRP A 399 -2.34 -28.16 -22.29
N THR A 400 -2.53 -29.46 -22.50
CA THR A 400 -3.85 -30.03 -22.85
C THR A 400 -4.83 -29.91 -21.69
N ASN A 401 -4.36 -30.13 -20.45
CA ASN A 401 -5.19 -29.96 -19.24
C ASN A 401 -5.66 -28.52 -19.07
N ILE A 402 -4.81 -27.54 -19.41
CA ILE A 402 -5.18 -26.12 -19.40
C ILE A 402 -6.22 -25.82 -20.49
N LEU A 403 -6.01 -26.31 -21.72
CA LEU A 403 -6.95 -26.10 -22.83
C LEU A 403 -8.34 -26.68 -22.53
N ASN A 404 -8.38 -27.85 -21.90
CA ASN A 404 -9.61 -28.57 -21.57
C ASN A 404 -10.17 -28.20 -20.18
N SER A 405 -9.66 -27.14 -19.56
CA SER A 405 -10.12 -26.76 -18.23
C SER A 405 -11.59 -26.33 -18.25
N GLU A 406 -12.30 -26.81 -17.26
CA GLU A 406 -13.68 -26.45 -16.96
C GLU A 406 -13.89 -24.97 -16.63
N MET A 407 -12.82 -24.21 -16.36
CA MET A 407 -12.88 -22.76 -16.08
C MET A 407 -13.29 -21.94 -17.31
N TRP A 408 -13.05 -22.45 -18.52
CA TRP A 408 -13.42 -21.78 -19.77
C TRP A 408 -14.93 -21.69 -20.01
N GLU A 409 -15.71 -22.48 -19.27
CA GLU A 409 -17.16 -22.59 -19.41
C GLU A 409 -17.93 -21.74 -18.40
N LEU A 410 -17.23 -21.02 -17.53
CA LEU A 410 -17.85 -20.13 -16.56
C LEU A 410 -18.41 -18.89 -17.27
N ASP A 411 -19.63 -18.51 -16.91
CA ASP A 411 -20.28 -17.29 -17.39
C ASP A 411 -19.69 -16.06 -16.68
N LEU A 412 -18.51 -15.65 -17.12
CA LEU A 412 -17.72 -14.55 -16.57
C LEU A 412 -17.30 -13.59 -17.68
N GLU A 413 -16.80 -12.41 -17.31
CA GLU A 413 -16.12 -11.54 -18.27
C GLU A 413 -15.01 -12.29 -19.02
N ALA A 414 -14.88 -12.03 -20.32
CA ALA A 414 -13.99 -12.79 -21.20
C ALA A 414 -12.53 -12.86 -20.72
N VAL A 415 -12.06 -11.86 -19.98
CA VAL A 415 -10.70 -11.79 -19.44
C VAL A 415 -10.53 -12.57 -18.13
N PHE A 416 -11.62 -12.86 -17.40
CA PHE A 416 -11.54 -13.49 -16.08
C PHE A 416 -11.18 -14.98 -16.15
N ALA A 417 -11.68 -15.74 -17.12
CA ALA A 417 -11.31 -17.15 -17.23
C ALA A 417 -9.78 -17.37 -17.41
N PRO A 418 -9.07 -16.65 -18.31
CA PRO A 418 -7.61 -16.64 -18.37
C PRO A 418 -6.92 -16.30 -17.04
N LEU A 419 -7.41 -15.25 -16.35
CA LEU A 419 -6.86 -14.81 -15.07
C LEU A 419 -7.09 -15.85 -13.97
N LEU A 420 -8.25 -16.54 -13.99
CA LEU A 420 -8.63 -17.58 -13.05
C LEU A 420 -7.72 -18.80 -13.15
N LEU A 421 -7.38 -19.21 -14.37
CA LEU A 421 -6.40 -20.27 -14.61
C LEU A 421 -5.03 -19.92 -14.05
N SER A 422 -4.54 -18.71 -14.34
CA SER A 422 -3.26 -18.24 -13.78
C SER A 422 -3.30 -18.12 -12.27
N TYR A 423 -4.42 -17.63 -11.71
CA TYR A 423 -4.62 -17.53 -10.28
C TYR A 423 -4.56 -18.90 -9.61
N PHE A 424 -5.35 -19.88 -10.06
CA PHE A 424 -5.34 -21.20 -9.44
C PHE A 424 -4.01 -21.93 -9.63
N ASP A 425 -3.24 -21.62 -10.68
CA ASP A 425 -1.87 -22.14 -10.87
C ASP A 425 -0.85 -21.60 -9.84
N LEU A 426 -1.16 -20.51 -9.12
CA LEU A 426 -0.30 -19.99 -8.06
C LEU A 426 -0.32 -20.87 -6.78
N PRO A 427 0.78 -20.90 -6.02
CA PRO A 427 0.78 -21.43 -4.65
C PRO A 427 -0.30 -20.78 -3.78
N SER A 428 -0.93 -21.54 -2.90
CA SER A 428 -2.04 -21.08 -2.04
C SER A 428 -1.70 -19.84 -1.21
N ALA A 429 -0.47 -19.73 -0.71
CA ALA A 429 0.01 -18.58 0.06
C ALA A 429 0.17 -17.32 -0.81
N VAL A 430 0.66 -17.47 -2.04
CA VAL A 430 0.77 -16.37 -3.01
C VAL A 430 -0.63 -15.91 -3.46
N ARG A 431 -1.59 -16.83 -3.59
CA ARG A 431 -3.00 -16.49 -3.88
C ARG A 431 -3.61 -15.57 -2.82
N ARG A 432 -3.31 -15.80 -1.52
CA ARG A 432 -3.79 -14.93 -0.43
C ARG A 432 -3.20 -13.51 -0.52
N CYS A 433 -1.92 -13.42 -0.88
CA CYS A 433 -1.23 -12.14 -1.12
C CYS A 433 -1.81 -11.40 -2.33
N PHE A 434 -2.12 -12.12 -3.42
CA PHE A 434 -2.81 -11.57 -4.59
C PHE A 434 -4.18 -10.99 -4.23
N LEU A 435 -5.02 -11.76 -3.52
CA LEU A 435 -6.34 -11.30 -3.12
C LEU A 435 -6.29 -10.05 -2.25
N TYR A 436 -5.31 -9.96 -1.35
CA TYR A 436 -5.11 -8.74 -0.54
C TYR A 436 -4.85 -7.50 -1.39
N CYS A 437 -4.27 -7.64 -2.57
CA CYS A 437 -4.03 -6.50 -3.45
C CYS A 437 -5.34 -5.78 -3.86
N SER A 438 -6.52 -6.40 -3.67
CA SER A 438 -7.83 -5.77 -3.87
C SER A 438 -8.06 -4.52 -3.02
N THR A 439 -7.35 -4.40 -1.88
CA THR A 439 -7.47 -3.27 -0.93
C THR A 439 -6.88 -1.97 -1.45
N PHE A 440 -6.09 -2.02 -2.51
CA PHE A 440 -5.51 -0.85 -3.14
C PHE A 440 -6.53 -0.15 -4.06
N ARG A 441 -6.32 1.16 -4.26
CA ARG A 441 -7.06 1.95 -5.24
C ARG A 441 -6.51 1.72 -6.65
N LYS A 442 -7.37 1.88 -7.65
CA LYS A 442 -7.00 1.81 -9.07
C LYS A 442 -5.97 2.89 -9.42
N GLY A 443 -5.05 2.56 -10.32
CA GLY A 443 -4.01 3.47 -10.81
C GLY A 443 -2.94 3.92 -9.79
N VAL A 444 -3.00 3.47 -8.54
CA VAL A 444 -2.02 3.84 -7.50
C VAL A 444 -0.73 3.05 -7.70
N GLU A 445 0.40 3.76 -7.58
CA GLU A 445 1.72 3.14 -7.49
C GLU A 445 1.91 2.52 -6.11
N ILE A 446 2.41 1.29 -6.10
CA ILE A 446 2.58 0.47 -4.91
C ILE A 446 4.07 0.17 -4.75
N GLU A 447 4.65 0.68 -3.67
CA GLU A 447 5.98 0.30 -3.22
C GLU A 447 5.99 -1.17 -2.78
N ARG A 448 6.94 -1.95 -3.31
CA ARG A 448 7.02 -3.40 -3.07
C ARG A 448 7.08 -3.73 -1.59
N ASP A 449 7.96 -3.02 -0.87
CA ASP A 449 8.22 -3.32 0.54
C ASP A 449 7.01 -2.99 1.42
N ASP A 450 6.24 -1.93 1.10
CA ASP A 450 5.01 -1.58 1.81
C ASP A 450 3.93 -2.65 1.63
N LEU A 451 3.75 -3.15 0.41
CA LEU A 451 2.85 -4.27 0.15
C LEU A 451 3.26 -5.53 0.93
N ILE A 452 4.56 -5.82 1.00
CA ILE A 452 5.10 -6.93 1.78
C ILE A 452 4.82 -6.74 3.28
N TYR A 453 4.99 -5.52 3.82
CA TYR A 453 4.70 -5.23 5.22
C TYR A 453 3.21 -5.40 5.55
N GLN A 454 2.32 -5.03 4.63
CA GLN A 454 0.90 -5.31 4.79
C GLN A 454 0.60 -6.81 4.76
N TRP A 455 1.21 -7.59 3.85
CA TRP A 455 1.10 -9.06 3.88
C TRP A 455 1.64 -9.68 5.17
N MET A 456 2.72 -9.14 5.73
CA MET A 456 3.26 -9.55 7.02
C MET A 456 2.26 -9.28 8.15
N ALA A 457 1.66 -8.09 8.18
CA ALA A 457 0.68 -7.70 9.19
C ALA A 457 -0.55 -8.61 9.17
N GLN A 458 -0.99 -9.01 8.00
CA GLN A 458 -2.10 -9.95 7.84
C GLN A 458 -1.72 -11.41 8.17
N GLY A 459 -0.43 -11.73 8.25
CA GLY A 459 0.08 -13.08 8.50
C GLY A 459 0.06 -13.97 7.25
N TYR A 460 0.19 -13.40 6.06
CA TYR A 460 0.05 -14.12 4.79
C TYR A 460 1.36 -14.75 4.29
N LEU A 461 2.47 -14.47 4.98
CA LEU A 461 3.80 -14.99 4.66
C LEU A 461 4.19 -16.12 5.61
N ASN A 462 4.49 -17.28 5.06
CA ASN A 462 4.93 -18.45 5.84
C ASN A 462 6.42 -18.30 6.22
N SER A 463 6.77 -18.49 7.50
CA SER A 463 8.17 -18.49 7.93
C SER A 463 8.72 -19.92 7.95
N SER A 464 9.50 -20.34 6.96
CA SER A 464 10.35 -21.53 7.17
C SER A 464 11.34 -21.21 8.29
N GLN A 465 11.63 -22.16 9.19
CA GLN A 465 12.41 -21.98 10.45
C GLN A 465 13.78 -21.27 10.30
N ASN A 466 14.28 -21.08 9.07
CA ASN A 466 15.57 -20.44 8.77
C ASN A 466 15.50 -19.22 7.82
N ARG A 467 14.34 -18.74 7.38
CA ARG A 467 14.21 -17.59 6.44
C ARG A 467 13.37 -16.45 7.02
N GLY A 468 13.78 -15.21 6.76
CA GLY A 468 13.05 -14.00 7.20
C GLY A 468 11.79 -13.75 6.37
N LEU A 469 10.72 -13.27 7.02
CA LEU A 469 9.42 -13.00 6.38
C LEU A 469 9.53 -12.05 5.20
N GLU A 470 10.42 -11.05 5.28
CA GLU A 470 10.60 -10.06 4.21
C GLU A 470 11.16 -10.73 2.94
N ILE A 471 11.99 -11.78 3.09
CA ILE A 471 12.53 -12.54 1.96
C ILE A 471 11.42 -13.37 1.31
N THR A 472 10.60 -14.06 2.12
CA THR A 472 9.41 -14.77 1.61
C THR A 472 8.46 -13.81 0.89
N GLY A 473 8.28 -12.60 1.42
CA GLY A 473 7.46 -11.56 0.79
C GLY A 473 7.98 -11.15 -0.59
N VAL A 474 9.29 -10.94 -0.73
CA VAL A 474 9.91 -10.65 -2.03
C VAL A 474 9.70 -11.83 -3.00
N GLU A 475 9.87 -13.07 -2.56
CA GLU A 475 9.63 -14.25 -3.41
C GLU A 475 8.16 -14.32 -3.89
N TYR A 476 7.20 -14.02 -3.03
CA TYR A 476 5.78 -14.02 -3.38
C TYR A 476 5.44 -12.86 -4.32
N PHE A 477 5.99 -11.68 -4.07
CA PHE A 477 5.85 -10.53 -4.96
C PHE A 477 6.41 -10.81 -6.35
N GLU A 478 7.62 -11.37 -6.43
CA GLU A 478 8.26 -11.77 -7.69
C GLU A 478 7.43 -12.82 -8.43
N CYS A 479 6.77 -13.75 -7.71
CA CYS A 479 5.85 -14.70 -8.31
C CYS A 479 4.65 -14.01 -8.97
N LEU A 480 4.06 -12.99 -8.33
CA LEU A 480 2.94 -12.22 -8.90
C LEU A 480 3.38 -11.37 -10.10
N ALA A 481 4.54 -10.71 -9.99
CA ALA A 481 5.16 -9.97 -11.09
C ALA A 481 5.40 -10.87 -12.31
N ALA A 482 5.94 -12.07 -12.08
CA ALA A 482 6.21 -13.06 -13.12
C ALA A 482 4.93 -13.59 -13.80
N ARG A 483 3.75 -13.49 -13.17
CA ARG A 483 2.45 -13.81 -13.79
C ARG A 483 1.83 -12.64 -14.57
N SER A 484 2.54 -11.51 -14.65
CA SER A 484 2.05 -10.29 -15.29
C SER A 484 0.76 -9.76 -14.65
N PHE A 485 0.59 -9.98 -13.34
CA PHE A 485 -0.47 -9.33 -12.56
C PHE A 485 -0.12 -7.88 -12.21
N PHE A 486 1.17 -7.55 -12.24
CA PHE A 486 1.70 -6.19 -12.09
C PHE A 486 2.15 -5.61 -13.44
N GLN A 487 2.06 -4.30 -13.56
CA GLN A 487 2.55 -3.47 -14.68
C GLN A 487 3.44 -2.35 -14.15
N ASP A 488 4.06 -1.60 -15.06
CA ASP A 488 4.91 -0.44 -14.75
C ASP A 488 5.94 -0.76 -13.65
N LEU A 489 6.67 -1.87 -13.83
CA LEU A 489 7.67 -2.30 -12.85
C LEU A 489 8.85 -1.33 -12.85
N GLU A 490 9.01 -0.60 -11.76
CA GLU A 490 10.20 0.20 -11.53
C GLU A 490 11.29 -0.67 -10.90
N THR A 491 12.52 -0.56 -11.36
CA THR A 491 13.65 -1.32 -10.79
C THR A 491 14.70 -0.40 -10.19
N HIS A 492 15.30 -0.83 -9.09
CA HIS A 492 16.55 -0.28 -8.61
C HIS A 492 17.70 -0.56 -9.59
N GLU A 493 18.85 0.10 -9.41
CA GLU A 493 20.05 -0.11 -10.23
C GLU A 493 20.57 -1.55 -10.17
N ASP A 494 20.30 -2.27 -9.08
CA ASP A 494 20.66 -3.68 -8.92
C ASP A 494 19.70 -4.65 -9.66
N GLY A 495 18.71 -4.11 -10.37
CA GLY A 495 17.70 -4.84 -11.13
C GLY A 495 16.53 -5.38 -10.29
N SER A 496 16.52 -5.17 -8.97
CA SER A 496 15.40 -5.58 -8.12
C SER A 496 14.22 -4.62 -8.27
N ILE A 497 12.98 -5.17 -8.28
CA ILE A 497 11.76 -4.37 -8.47
C ILE A 497 11.52 -3.51 -7.23
N ARG A 498 11.42 -2.19 -7.40
CA ARG A 498 11.11 -1.21 -6.37
C ARG A 498 9.60 -1.05 -6.19
N ALA A 499 8.92 -0.68 -7.26
CA ALA A 499 7.51 -0.32 -7.26
C ALA A 499 6.79 -0.92 -8.46
N CYS A 500 5.47 -0.97 -8.39
CA CYS A 500 4.63 -1.45 -9.47
C CYS A 500 3.24 -0.83 -9.41
N LYS A 501 2.46 -1.03 -10.48
CA LYS A 501 1.01 -0.84 -10.49
C LYS A 501 0.31 -2.16 -10.74
N ILE A 502 -0.92 -2.29 -10.27
CA ILE A 502 -1.79 -3.42 -10.64
C ILE A 502 -2.66 -2.99 -11.80
N HIS A 503 -2.84 -3.86 -12.80
CA HIS A 503 -3.81 -3.60 -13.85
C HIS A 503 -5.22 -3.47 -13.24
N ASP A 504 -5.98 -2.44 -13.57
CA ASP A 504 -7.32 -2.24 -12.97
C ASP A 504 -8.25 -3.43 -13.16
N ILE A 505 -8.17 -4.12 -14.31
CA ILE A 505 -8.96 -5.33 -14.58
C ILE A 505 -8.50 -6.54 -13.74
N VAL A 506 -7.22 -6.60 -13.37
CA VAL A 506 -6.70 -7.61 -12.44
C VAL A 506 -7.16 -7.29 -11.02
N LEU A 507 -7.26 -6.01 -10.67
CA LEU A 507 -7.84 -5.56 -9.41
C LEU A 507 -9.34 -5.87 -9.34
N ASP A 508 -10.09 -5.62 -10.42
CA ASP A 508 -11.51 -5.99 -10.56
C ASP A 508 -11.69 -7.51 -10.39
N PHE A 509 -10.80 -8.30 -11.00
CA PHE A 509 -10.77 -9.75 -10.83
C PHE A 509 -10.48 -10.17 -9.37
N ALA A 510 -9.53 -9.53 -8.69
CA ALA A 510 -9.24 -9.80 -7.27
C ALA A 510 -10.45 -9.46 -6.38
N ARG A 511 -11.12 -8.32 -6.64
CA ARG A 511 -12.34 -7.91 -5.93
C ARG A 511 -13.51 -8.87 -6.17
N PHE A 512 -13.67 -9.34 -7.41
CA PHE A 512 -14.64 -10.39 -7.74
C PHE A 512 -14.42 -11.67 -6.91
N LEU A 513 -13.17 -12.10 -6.75
CA LEU A 513 -12.84 -13.28 -5.93
C LEU A 513 -13.03 -13.04 -4.42
N MET A 514 -12.83 -11.81 -3.94
CA MET A 514 -13.03 -11.45 -2.54
C MET A 514 -14.52 -11.32 -2.17
N GLY A 515 -15.37 -10.93 -3.11
CA GLY A 515 -16.80 -10.72 -2.87
C GLY A 515 -17.03 -9.81 -1.65
N ASN A 516 -17.82 -10.29 -0.69
CA ASN A 516 -18.15 -9.52 0.52
C ASN A 516 -17.04 -9.52 1.60
N GLU A 517 -15.89 -10.16 1.37
CA GLU A 517 -14.75 -10.11 2.30
C GLU A 517 -14.00 -8.76 2.25
N PHE A 518 -14.20 -7.99 1.18
CA PHE A 518 -13.63 -6.65 0.98
C PHE A 518 -14.71 -5.65 0.58
N VAL A 519 -14.70 -4.47 1.19
CA VAL A 519 -15.63 -3.38 0.89
C VAL A 519 -14.85 -2.09 0.64
N VAL A 520 -15.26 -1.35 -0.40
CA VAL A 520 -14.88 0.05 -0.61
C VAL A 520 -16.09 0.89 -0.27
N LYS A 521 -15.89 1.92 0.54
CA LYS A 521 -16.95 2.86 0.92
C LYS A 521 -16.43 4.29 0.79
N GLU A 522 -17.21 5.08 0.07
CA GLU A 522 -17.01 6.51 -0.10
C GLU A 522 -18.00 7.25 0.80
N VAL A 523 -17.53 8.31 1.44
CA VAL A 523 -18.31 9.13 2.38
C VAL A 523 -18.18 10.59 1.96
N HIS A 524 -19.30 11.26 1.73
CA HIS A 524 -19.37 12.65 1.28
C HIS A 524 -19.82 13.59 2.41
N PRO A 525 -19.54 14.91 2.34
CA PRO A 525 -19.77 15.85 3.45
C PRO A 525 -21.24 16.04 3.81
N HIS A 526 -22.14 15.81 2.84
CA HIS A 526 -23.60 15.93 2.99
C HIS A 526 -24.34 14.59 3.10
N ASP A 527 -23.64 13.49 3.37
CA ASP A 527 -24.29 12.26 3.84
C ASP A 527 -24.80 12.52 5.28
N GLU A 528 -25.90 13.28 5.41
CA GLU A 528 -26.65 13.48 6.67
C GLU A 528 -27.25 12.17 7.23
N ASN A 529 -26.90 11.01 6.66
CA ASN A 529 -27.11 9.75 7.33
C ASN A 529 -26.06 9.58 8.43
N SER A 530 -26.37 10.17 9.58
CA SER A 530 -26.16 9.57 10.91
C SER A 530 -26.94 8.24 11.06
N GLY A 531 -26.99 7.44 10.00
CA GLY A 531 -27.62 6.14 9.93
C GLY A 531 -26.58 5.07 10.18
N ILE A 532 -27.01 3.97 10.79
CA ILE A 532 -26.17 2.79 11.00
C ILE A 532 -25.66 2.32 9.63
N GLU A 533 -24.35 2.40 9.40
CA GLU A 533 -23.76 1.78 8.22
C GLU A 533 -23.72 0.27 8.40
N LEU A 534 -24.49 -0.43 7.57
CA LEU A 534 -24.61 -1.88 7.57
C LEU A 534 -23.62 -2.48 6.59
N PHE A 535 -22.51 -3.00 7.11
CA PHE A 535 -21.55 -3.79 6.37
C PHE A 535 -21.98 -5.25 6.32
N PRO A 536 -21.62 -5.99 5.26
CA PRO A 536 -21.75 -7.45 5.27
C PRO A 536 -21.02 -8.05 6.46
N GLU A 537 -21.63 -8.98 7.20
CA GLU A 537 -21.05 -9.63 8.39
C GLU A 537 -19.69 -10.31 8.15
N LYS A 538 -19.32 -10.54 6.88
CA LYS A 538 -18.06 -11.17 6.45
C LYS A 538 -16.99 -10.17 6.02
N THR A 539 -17.18 -8.89 6.28
CA THR A 539 -16.23 -7.84 5.88
C THR A 539 -14.96 -7.95 6.73
N HIS A 540 -13.85 -8.32 6.10
CA HIS A 540 -12.54 -8.43 6.75
C HIS A 540 -11.59 -7.29 6.37
N HIS A 541 -11.81 -6.66 5.22
CA HIS A 541 -10.98 -5.55 4.73
C HIS A 541 -11.87 -4.41 4.26
N LEU A 542 -11.56 -3.20 4.69
CA LEU A 542 -12.35 -2.01 4.40
C LEU A 542 -11.43 -0.89 3.92
N LEU A 543 -11.76 -0.33 2.77
CA LEU A 543 -11.19 0.89 2.22
C LEU A 543 -12.22 2.01 2.35
N LEU A 544 -11.93 2.99 3.21
CA LEU A 544 -12.72 4.21 3.36
C LEU A 544 -12.06 5.35 2.58
N VAL A 545 -12.82 5.98 1.71
CA VAL A 545 -12.43 7.22 1.03
C VAL A 545 -13.37 8.32 1.52
N LEU A 546 -12.83 9.26 2.30
CA LEU A 546 -13.59 10.31 2.96
C LEU A 546 -13.39 11.61 2.19
N ALA A 547 -14.45 12.30 1.81
CA ALA A 547 -14.35 13.66 1.29
C ALA A 547 -13.80 14.65 2.34
N GLU A 548 -13.33 15.81 1.89
CA GLU A 548 -12.89 16.88 2.78
C GLU A 548 -14.07 17.31 3.65
N ASN A 549 -13.86 17.38 4.97
CA ASN A 549 -14.90 17.65 5.98
C ASN A 549 -15.99 16.56 6.15
N ALA A 550 -15.86 15.38 5.53
CA ALA A 550 -16.75 14.26 5.84
C ALA A 550 -16.44 13.65 7.22
N CYS A 551 -17.50 13.41 8.00
CA CYS A 551 -17.41 12.72 9.29
C CYS A 551 -17.09 11.22 9.10
N PHE A 552 -16.50 10.61 10.13
CA PHE A 552 -16.28 9.17 10.12
C PHE A 552 -17.60 8.41 10.25
N PRO A 553 -17.87 7.40 9.40
CA PRO A 553 -19.04 6.57 9.56
C PRO A 553 -18.96 5.79 10.87
N THR A 554 -19.83 6.14 11.83
CA THR A 554 -19.91 5.46 13.12
C THR A 554 -21.37 5.30 13.55
N PRO A 555 -21.78 4.10 14.04
CA PRO A 555 -21.03 2.85 14.15
C PRO A 555 -20.90 2.07 12.82
N LEU A 556 -19.83 1.28 12.68
CA LEU A 556 -19.64 0.34 11.57
C LEU A 556 -20.30 -1.03 11.89
N VAL A 557 -21.62 -1.12 11.80
CA VAL A 557 -22.34 -2.34 12.16
C VAL A 557 -22.10 -3.44 11.12
N GLY A 558 -21.74 -4.64 11.57
CA GLY A 558 -21.40 -5.77 10.69
C GLY A 558 -19.92 -5.83 10.27
N ALA A 559 -19.09 -4.85 10.67
CA ALA A 559 -17.65 -4.84 10.45
C ALA A 559 -16.84 -5.21 11.71
N GLU A 560 -17.43 -5.92 12.68
CA GLU A 560 -16.77 -6.23 13.95
C GLU A 560 -15.55 -7.16 13.76
N LYS A 561 -15.54 -7.96 12.68
CA LYS A 561 -14.44 -8.86 12.30
C LYS A 561 -13.39 -8.24 11.38
N LEU A 562 -13.37 -6.91 11.28
CA LEU A 562 -12.44 -6.20 10.40
C LEU A 562 -10.98 -6.44 10.82
N ARG A 563 -10.14 -6.74 9.82
CA ARG A 563 -8.71 -7.05 9.96
C ARG A 563 -7.82 -5.99 9.31
N SER A 564 -8.30 -5.31 8.29
CA SER A 564 -7.61 -4.19 7.65
C SER A 564 -8.56 -3.02 7.46
N LEU A 565 -8.10 -1.84 7.87
CA LEU A 565 -8.77 -0.58 7.62
C LEU A 565 -7.79 0.37 6.97
N SER A 566 -8.14 0.85 5.78
CA SER A 566 -7.41 1.89 5.07
C SER A 566 -8.31 3.10 4.89
N ILE A 567 -7.89 4.24 5.42
CA ILE A 567 -8.61 5.51 5.34
C ILE A 567 -7.77 6.48 4.53
N PHE A 568 -8.38 7.04 3.49
CA PHE A 568 -7.80 8.12 2.70
C PHE A 568 -8.79 9.28 2.67
N LYS A 569 -8.38 10.46 3.11
CA LYS A 569 -9.16 11.69 2.86
C LYS A 569 -8.89 12.16 1.42
N SER A 570 -9.95 12.56 0.71
CA SER A 570 -9.93 13.18 -0.63
C SER A 570 -10.17 14.69 -0.50
N ASP A 571 -9.58 15.46 -1.41
CA ASP A 571 -9.56 16.94 -1.36
C ASP A 571 -10.82 17.57 -2.01
N TYR A 572 -12.01 17.14 -1.57
CA TYR A 572 -13.30 17.60 -2.09
C TYR A 572 -13.72 18.95 -1.48
N SER A 573 -13.49 20.07 -2.18
CA SER A 573 -14.13 21.35 -1.87
C SER A 573 -15.42 21.51 -2.69
N GLU A 574 -16.60 21.38 -2.08
CA GLU A 574 -17.84 21.91 -2.69
C GLU A 574 -17.95 23.42 -2.44
N GLU A 575 -18.39 24.12 -3.48
CA GLU A 575 -18.58 25.57 -3.52
C GLU A 575 -19.92 25.90 -2.83
N ASP A 576 -19.88 26.71 -1.77
CA ASP A 576 -21.08 27.32 -1.19
C ASP A 576 -21.70 28.29 -2.20
N GLU A 577 -22.66 27.82 -3.01
CA GLU A 577 -23.65 28.70 -3.62
C GLU A 577 -24.62 29.20 -2.53
N THR A 578 -24.19 30.22 -1.78
CA THR A 578 -25.16 31.07 -1.08
C THR A 578 -25.80 32.01 -2.10
N SER A 579 -27.03 31.68 -2.45
CA SER A 579 -27.94 32.51 -3.22
C SER A 579 -27.97 33.93 -2.69
N ASN A 580 -27.56 34.89 -3.53
CA ASN A 580 -27.95 36.28 -3.44
C ASN A 580 -29.48 36.35 -3.39
N ASP A 581 -30.04 36.79 -2.26
CA ASP A 581 -31.36 37.39 -2.27
C ASP A 581 -31.24 38.84 -1.82
N HIS A 582 -31.59 39.72 -2.76
CA HIS A 582 -31.61 41.16 -2.62
C HIS A 582 -32.81 41.59 -1.79
N SER A 583 -32.57 42.41 -0.77
CA SER A 583 -33.54 43.46 -0.40
C SER A 583 -32.83 44.67 0.20
N GLU A 584 -32.75 45.72 -0.63
CA GLU A 584 -32.92 47.15 -0.28
C GLU A 584 -33.97 47.31 0.84
N GLU A 585 -33.96 48.26 1.77
CA GLU A 585 -33.50 49.65 1.85
C GLU A 585 -33.68 50.05 3.34
N ASP A 586 -32.80 50.87 3.90
CA ASP A 586 -33.17 52.17 4.50
C ASP A 586 -32.08 52.77 5.40
N GLU A 587 -31.83 54.05 5.14
CA GLU A 587 -30.89 54.94 5.80
C GLU A 587 -31.29 55.26 7.26
N THR A 588 -30.31 55.51 8.13
CA THR A 588 -30.09 56.84 8.75
C THR A 588 -29.03 56.79 9.86
N GLY A 589 -28.04 57.70 9.78
CA GLY A 589 -27.68 58.56 10.90
C GLY A 589 -26.52 58.18 11.84
N ASN A 590 -25.43 58.95 11.68
CA ASN A 590 -24.54 59.54 12.71
C ASN A 590 -23.39 58.73 13.36
N ASP A 591 -22.18 59.24 13.08
CA ASP A 591 -21.18 59.80 14.01
C ASP A 591 -20.96 59.10 15.37
N HIS A 592 -19.82 58.42 15.54
CA HIS A 592 -18.59 59.01 16.09
C HIS A 592 -17.52 57.93 16.28
N SER A 593 -16.28 58.33 15.97
CA SER A 593 -15.04 57.63 16.29
C SER A 593 -14.86 57.44 17.80
N GLU A 594 -14.53 56.23 18.23
CA GLU A 594 -13.52 55.99 19.27
C GLU A 594 -13.00 54.54 19.13
N GLU A 595 -11.71 54.41 19.34
CA GLU A 595 -10.84 53.26 19.11
C GLU A 595 -11.22 52.07 20.01
N ASP A 596 -11.15 50.85 19.48
CA ASP A 596 -10.71 49.70 20.28
C ASP A 596 -10.12 48.60 19.38
N GLU A 597 -8.83 48.36 19.61
CA GLU A 597 -8.06 47.25 19.07
C GLU A 597 -8.60 45.92 19.61
N THR A 598 -9.36 45.17 18.81
CA THR A 598 -9.49 43.71 18.98
C THR A 598 -9.34 43.03 17.63
N GLY A 599 -8.08 42.89 17.22
CA GLY A 599 -7.70 42.08 16.08
C GLY A 599 -7.93 40.60 16.36
N ASN A 600 -8.94 40.04 15.70
CA ASN A 600 -8.89 38.74 15.00
C ASN A 600 -8.26 37.55 15.77
N ASP A 601 -9.01 36.95 16.71
CA ASP A 601 -8.66 35.67 17.36
C ASP A 601 -9.66 34.53 17.06
N HIS A 602 -10.68 34.77 16.22
CA HIS A 602 -11.73 33.78 15.94
C HIS A 602 -11.36 32.69 14.93
N SER A 603 -10.22 32.80 14.22
CA SER A 603 -9.80 31.77 13.25
C SER A 603 -8.99 30.61 13.85
N LYS A 604 -8.34 30.81 15.01
CA LYS A 604 -7.59 29.74 15.70
C LYS A 604 -8.45 28.87 16.60
N GLU A 605 -9.52 29.43 17.15
CA GLU A 605 -10.45 28.68 18.01
C GLU A 605 -11.32 27.67 17.22
N ASP A 606 -11.66 27.98 15.96
CA ASP A 606 -12.43 27.05 15.10
C ASP A 606 -11.57 25.92 14.51
N GLU A 607 -10.31 26.17 14.11
CA GLU A 607 -9.40 25.10 13.67
C GLU A 607 -9.09 24.10 14.81
N THR A 608 -8.86 24.59 16.03
CA THR A 608 -8.56 23.71 17.18
C THR A 608 -9.77 22.94 17.69
N ARG A 609 -10.99 23.46 17.53
CA ARG A 609 -12.24 22.73 17.86
C ARG A 609 -12.49 21.56 16.90
N ASN A 610 -12.17 21.72 15.62
CA ASN A 610 -12.40 20.67 14.62
C ASN A 610 -11.41 19.49 14.78
N ASP A 611 -10.15 19.78 15.11
CA ASP A 611 -9.11 18.75 15.28
C ASP A 611 -9.40 17.78 16.43
N HIS A 612 -9.97 18.27 17.54
CA HIS A 612 -10.35 17.44 18.68
C HIS A 612 -11.59 16.57 18.39
N ALA A 613 -12.52 17.05 17.58
CA ALA A 613 -13.67 16.27 17.16
C ALA A 613 -13.26 15.08 16.28
N GLU A 614 -12.34 15.28 15.34
CA GLU A 614 -11.82 14.18 14.51
C GLU A 614 -11.09 13.10 15.34
N GLU A 615 -10.30 13.51 16.34
CA GLU A 615 -9.62 12.57 17.24
C GLU A 615 -10.62 11.68 18.00
N ASP A 616 -11.69 12.28 18.52
CA ASP A 616 -12.76 11.58 19.24
C ASP A 616 -13.56 10.64 18.31
N GLU A 617 -13.87 11.07 17.08
CA GLU A 617 -14.54 10.24 16.08
C GLU A 617 -13.71 9.00 15.72
N ILE A 618 -12.41 9.17 15.49
CA ILE A 618 -11.49 8.05 15.26
C ILE A 618 -11.44 7.16 16.51
N GLY A 619 -11.38 7.74 17.71
CA GLY A 619 -11.41 6.98 18.96
C GLY A 619 -12.63 6.07 19.05
N ASN A 620 -13.82 6.61 18.78
CA ASN A 620 -15.08 5.87 18.77
C ASN A 620 -15.09 4.73 17.74
N LEU A 621 -14.50 4.97 16.56
CA LEU A 621 -14.31 3.95 15.53
C LEU A 621 -13.41 2.80 16.02
N LEU A 622 -12.23 3.12 16.57
CA LEU A 622 -11.24 2.12 16.98
C LEU A 622 -11.74 1.20 18.10
N ILE A 623 -12.63 1.67 18.99
CA ILE A 623 -13.21 0.85 20.07
C ILE A 623 -13.97 -0.38 19.53
N GLN A 624 -14.52 -0.28 18.33
CA GLN A 624 -15.33 -1.33 17.71
C GLN A 624 -14.47 -2.39 17.01
N LEU A 625 -13.27 -2.03 16.55
CA LEU A 625 -12.44 -2.82 15.63
C LEU A 625 -11.43 -3.73 16.34
N LYS A 626 -11.90 -4.58 17.24
CA LYS A 626 -11.02 -5.38 18.12
C LYS A 626 -10.10 -6.35 17.40
N HIS A 627 -10.45 -6.79 16.18
CA HIS A 627 -9.72 -7.78 15.39
C HIS A 627 -8.73 -7.16 14.38
N LEU A 628 -8.56 -5.83 14.43
CA LEU A 628 -7.77 -5.09 13.45
C LEU A 628 -6.27 -5.44 13.52
N ARG A 629 -5.68 -5.76 12.37
CA ARG A 629 -4.26 -6.08 12.21
C ARG A 629 -3.48 -5.00 11.49
N SER A 630 -4.15 -4.26 10.61
CA SER A 630 -3.55 -3.17 9.83
C SER A 630 -4.46 -1.96 9.87
N LEU A 631 -3.90 -0.83 10.27
CA LEU A 631 -4.53 0.48 10.19
C LEU A 631 -3.64 1.40 9.35
N ILE A 632 -4.16 1.82 8.20
CA ILE A 632 -3.52 2.80 7.33
C ILE A 632 -4.41 4.03 7.34
N PHE A 633 -3.86 5.14 7.78
CA PHE A 633 -4.55 6.42 7.86
C PHE A 633 -3.63 7.49 7.30
N CYS A 634 -3.92 7.92 6.07
CA CYS A 634 -3.08 8.88 5.35
C CYS A 634 -3.87 10.15 5.03
N GLY A 635 -3.23 11.31 5.22
CA GLY A 635 -3.78 12.61 4.81
C GLY A 635 -4.83 13.21 5.75
N GLY A 636 -4.85 12.86 7.04
CA GLY A 636 -5.76 13.50 8.00
C GLY A 636 -5.19 14.75 8.66
N ASN A 637 -6.08 15.68 9.03
CA ASN A 637 -5.77 16.89 9.81
C ASN A 637 -5.64 16.62 11.32
N ILE A 638 -5.32 15.38 11.70
CA ILE A 638 -5.24 14.98 13.11
C ILE A 638 -4.00 15.57 13.79
N ASN A 639 -4.21 16.34 14.85
CA ASN A 639 -3.12 16.85 15.69
C ASN A 639 -2.62 15.80 16.71
N GLY A 640 -3.55 15.02 17.26
CA GLY A 640 -3.32 13.90 18.17
C GLY A 640 -3.89 12.61 17.59
N PHE A 641 -3.56 11.47 18.19
CA PHE A 641 -4.16 10.18 17.84
C PHE A 641 -4.74 9.57 19.12
N PRO A 642 -5.95 8.96 19.07
CA PRO A 642 -6.68 8.59 20.28
C PRO A 642 -5.99 7.47 21.07
N GLU A 643 -6.05 7.54 22.40
CA GLU A 643 -5.50 6.53 23.33
C GLU A 643 -6.15 5.15 23.15
N GLU A 644 -7.36 5.11 22.58
CA GLU A 644 -8.11 3.92 22.16
C GLU A 644 -7.29 2.97 21.31
N VAL A 645 -6.31 3.47 20.54
CA VAL A 645 -5.44 2.64 19.70
C VAL A 645 -4.75 1.54 20.52
N GLY A 646 -4.40 1.79 21.79
CA GLY A 646 -3.78 0.78 22.64
C GLY A 646 -4.69 -0.41 22.99
N LYS A 647 -5.98 -0.34 22.68
CA LYS A 647 -6.95 -1.44 22.84
C LYS A 647 -6.87 -2.45 21.68
N LEU A 648 -6.23 -2.10 20.56
CA LEU A 648 -6.12 -2.92 19.34
C LEU A 648 -5.01 -3.96 19.45
N MET A 649 -5.19 -4.96 20.32
CA MET A 649 -4.12 -5.91 20.64
C MET A 649 -3.61 -6.75 19.44
N HIS A 650 -4.41 -6.90 18.38
CA HIS A 650 -4.04 -7.64 17.17
C HIS A 650 -3.27 -6.78 16.15
N LEU A 651 -3.11 -5.46 16.40
CA LEU A 651 -2.50 -4.54 15.46
C LEU A 651 -1.02 -4.87 15.24
N LYS A 652 -0.66 -5.07 13.97
CA LYS A 652 0.69 -5.43 13.48
C LYS A 652 1.27 -4.34 12.58
N LEU A 653 0.43 -3.55 11.91
CA LEU A 653 0.86 -2.39 11.12
C LEU A 653 0.02 -1.16 11.47
N LEU A 654 0.72 -0.07 11.76
CA LEU A 654 0.15 1.26 11.92
C LEU A 654 0.89 2.22 10.99
N ASP A 655 0.17 2.76 10.02
CA ASP A 655 0.67 3.78 9.10
C ASP A 655 -0.13 5.07 9.28
N LEU A 656 0.53 6.12 9.73
CA LEU A 656 -0.02 7.47 9.93
C LEU A 656 0.68 8.50 9.04
N SER A 657 1.28 8.05 7.94
CA SER A 657 2.06 8.90 7.03
C SER A 657 1.22 10.06 6.47
N ASP A 658 1.89 11.17 6.18
CA ASP A 658 1.30 12.42 5.66
C ASP A 658 0.17 13.01 6.53
N SER A 659 0.17 12.72 7.83
CA SER A 659 -0.75 13.35 8.78
C SER A 659 -0.12 14.58 9.45
N LYS A 660 -0.95 15.55 9.88
CA LYS A 660 -0.50 16.73 10.67
C LYS A 660 -0.19 16.42 12.14
N LEU A 661 0.11 15.16 12.43
CA LEU A 661 0.28 14.60 13.77
C LEU A 661 1.40 15.31 14.53
N LYS A 662 1.09 15.88 15.69
CA LYS A 662 2.06 16.51 16.60
C LYS A 662 2.64 15.49 17.58
N ARG A 663 1.80 14.61 18.13
CA ARG A 663 2.20 13.61 19.13
C ARG A 663 1.45 12.31 18.94
N LEU A 664 2.15 11.21 19.23
CA LEU A 664 1.58 9.88 19.35
C LEU A 664 1.17 9.60 20.80
N PRO A 665 0.03 8.93 21.05
CA PRO A 665 -0.40 8.56 22.39
C PRO A 665 0.54 7.50 22.99
N GLU A 666 0.73 7.57 24.30
CA GLU A 666 1.59 6.62 25.02
C GLU A 666 0.99 5.21 25.02
N ALA A 667 -0.32 5.07 24.82
CA ALA A 667 -1.01 3.79 24.67
C ALA A 667 -0.50 2.93 23.50
N ILE A 668 0.14 3.51 22.46
CA ILE A 668 0.76 2.73 21.37
C ILE A 668 1.81 1.76 21.92
N CYS A 669 2.53 2.13 22.99
CA CYS A 669 3.51 1.26 23.64
C CYS A 669 2.88 0.01 24.30
N GLY A 670 1.54 -0.09 24.36
CA GLY A 670 0.79 -1.28 24.75
C GLY A 670 0.62 -2.32 23.64
N LEU A 671 0.91 -1.96 22.38
CA LEU A 671 0.72 -2.80 21.19
C LEU A 671 1.88 -3.76 20.99
N LEU A 672 1.94 -4.81 21.82
CA LEU A 672 3.06 -5.76 21.83
C LEU A 672 3.24 -6.56 20.53
N ASN A 673 2.20 -6.65 19.68
CA ASN A 673 2.26 -7.32 18.39
C ASN A 673 2.64 -6.40 17.23
N LEU A 674 2.80 -5.09 17.46
CA LEU A 674 3.12 -4.13 16.40
C LEU A 674 4.47 -4.48 15.76
N GLN A 675 4.47 -4.64 14.44
CA GLN A 675 5.65 -4.98 13.63
C GLN A 675 6.12 -3.81 12.79
N SER A 676 5.20 -2.97 12.31
CA SER A 676 5.49 -1.83 11.45
C SER A 676 4.83 -0.56 11.98
N LEU A 677 5.61 0.51 12.13
CA LEU A 677 5.15 1.85 12.46
C LEU A 677 5.71 2.84 11.44
N PHE A 678 4.82 3.44 10.64
CA PHE A 678 5.18 4.41 9.60
C PHE A 678 4.61 5.78 9.92
N LEU A 679 5.50 6.77 9.92
CA LEU A 679 5.26 8.18 10.28
C LEU A 679 5.95 9.08 9.25
N ARG A 680 5.87 8.71 7.96
CA ARG A 680 6.55 9.43 6.89
C ARG A 680 5.87 10.78 6.69
N CYS A 681 6.66 11.82 6.44
CA CYS A 681 6.15 13.17 6.17
C CYS A 681 5.21 13.76 7.23
N CYS A 682 5.23 13.26 8.47
CA CYS A 682 4.50 13.90 9.59
C CYS A 682 5.25 15.16 10.05
N TYR A 683 5.19 16.26 9.28
CA TYR A 683 6.03 17.46 9.48
C TYR A 683 5.88 18.15 10.84
N SER A 684 4.75 17.95 11.51
CA SER A 684 4.45 18.53 12.83
C SER A 684 4.88 17.65 14.00
N LEU A 685 5.35 16.42 13.75
CA LEU A 685 5.63 15.44 14.79
C LEU A 685 6.78 15.91 15.70
N GLU A 686 6.52 16.12 16.97
CA GLU A 686 7.51 16.68 17.91
C GLU A 686 8.42 15.60 18.50
N ALA A 687 7.84 14.47 18.91
CA ALA A 687 8.52 13.38 19.61
C ALA A 687 7.80 12.04 19.43
N LEU A 688 8.54 10.95 19.60
CA LEU A 688 7.97 9.60 19.75
C LEU A 688 7.65 9.29 21.22
N PRO A 689 6.77 8.32 21.50
CA PRO A 689 6.46 7.87 22.87
C PRO A 689 7.70 7.43 23.66
N ASP A 690 7.76 7.76 24.95
CA ASP A 690 8.97 7.53 25.77
C ASP A 690 9.23 6.04 26.02
N LYS A 691 8.18 5.21 26.11
CA LYS A 691 8.28 3.76 26.38
C LYS A 691 8.31 2.91 25.11
N ILE A 692 8.82 3.44 24.00
CA ILE A 692 8.85 2.72 22.72
C ILE A 692 9.58 1.36 22.82
N GLU A 693 10.49 1.18 23.79
CA GLU A 693 11.18 -0.07 24.05
C GLU A 693 10.26 -1.26 24.36
N LYS A 694 8.98 -1.01 24.69
CA LYS A 694 7.97 -2.05 24.93
C LYS A 694 7.50 -2.73 23.64
N LEU A 695 7.72 -2.12 22.49
CA LEU A 695 7.35 -2.67 21.17
C LEU A 695 8.34 -3.75 20.72
N VAL A 696 8.51 -4.80 21.52
CA VAL A 696 9.56 -5.83 21.35
C VAL A 696 9.52 -6.58 20.03
N ASN A 697 8.37 -6.60 19.35
CA ASN A 697 8.17 -7.20 18.03
C ASN A 697 8.30 -6.22 16.86
N LEU A 698 8.59 -4.94 17.12
CA LEU A 698 8.74 -3.93 16.07
C LEU A 698 9.93 -4.29 15.19
N ARG A 699 9.66 -4.34 13.88
CA ARG A 699 10.62 -4.68 12.82
C ARG A 699 10.91 -3.49 11.93
N HIS A 700 9.92 -2.63 11.70
CA HIS A 700 10.01 -1.53 10.77
C HIS A 700 9.57 -0.25 11.46
N LEU A 701 10.51 0.70 11.58
CA LEU A 701 10.24 2.06 12.05
C LEU A 701 10.73 3.04 10.99
N ASP A 702 9.80 3.81 10.43
CA ASP A 702 10.10 4.81 9.41
C ASP A 702 9.52 6.16 9.81
N THR A 703 10.41 7.14 9.97
CA THR A 703 10.07 8.52 10.29
C THR A 703 10.65 9.49 9.26
N CYS A 704 10.94 9.03 8.03
CA CYS A 704 11.49 9.87 6.98
C CYS A 704 10.61 11.09 6.68
N GLY A 705 11.21 12.28 6.62
CA GLY A 705 10.48 13.52 6.37
C GLY A 705 9.57 13.98 7.52
N SER A 706 9.47 13.24 8.63
CA SER A 706 8.73 13.70 9.82
C SER A 706 9.36 14.96 10.43
N GLY A 707 8.62 15.65 11.30
CA GLY A 707 9.03 16.85 12.02
C GLY A 707 9.94 16.62 13.22
N CYS A 708 10.19 15.35 13.59
CA CYS A 708 10.86 14.98 14.84
C CYS A 708 12.30 15.51 14.86
N SER A 709 12.45 16.74 15.38
CA SER A 709 13.62 17.56 15.18
C SER A 709 14.47 17.66 16.44
N THR A 710 13.99 17.19 17.58
CA THR A 710 14.61 17.47 18.88
C THR A 710 14.84 16.23 19.75
N TYR A 711 14.07 15.15 19.57
CA TYR A 711 14.10 14.02 20.51
C TYR A 711 13.62 12.69 19.91
N TYR A 712 14.54 11.73 19.78
CA TYR A 712 14.23 10.31 19.62
C TYR A 712 14.56 9.57 20.93
N PRO A 713 13.67 8.72 21.47
CA PRO A 713 13.89 8.05 22.75
C PRO A 713 14.98 6.97 22.65
N LYS A 714 15.87 6.94 23.64
CA LYS A 714 16.96 5.95 23.76
C LYS A 714 16.46 4.49 23.79
N GLY A 715 15.19 4.29 24.18
CA GLY A 715 14.50 3.01 24.17
C GLY A 715 14.54 2.27 22.83
N ILE A 716 14.66 2.97 21.70
CA ILE A 716 14.82 2.36 20.36
C ILE A 716 15.99 1.35 20.31
N GLY A 717 17.08 1.62 21.04
CA GLY A 717 18.24 0.73 21.10
C GLY A 717 17.98 -0.64 21.74
N ARG A 718 16.80 -0.84 22.35
CA ARG A 718 16.35 -2.12 22.95
C ARG A 718 15.48 -2.95 22.01
N LEU A 719 15.10 -2.42 20.85
CA LEU A 719 14.22 -3.07 19.88
C LEU A 719 14.99 -4.06 18.97
N THR A 720 15.45 -5.16 19.57
CA THR A 720 16.34 -6.13 18.90
C THR A 720 15.76 -6.83 17.66
N SER A 721 14.44 -6.77 17.48
CA SER A 721 13.73 -7.31 16.31
C SER A 721 13.79 -6.40 15.07
N LEU A 722 14.28 -5.15 15.21
CA LEU A 722 14.32 -4.16 14.13
C LEU A 722 15.12 -4.66 12.92
N ARG A 723 14.51 -4.47 11.75
CA ARG A 723 15.00 -4.79 10.40
C ARG A 723 15.26 -3.51 9.61
N THR A 724 14.38 -2.53 9.74
CA THR A 724 14.54 -1.22 9.12
C THR A 724 14.38 -0.13 10.15
N LEU A 725 15.28 0.85 10.11
CA LEU A 725 15.25 2.03 10.95
C LEU A 725 15.59 3.25 10.08
N LEU A 726 14.58 4.01 9.69
CA LEU A 726 14.71 5.05 8.67
C LEU A 726 14.26 6.42 9.21
N GLY A 727 14.95 7.49 8.80
CA GLY A 727 14.55 8.87 9.11
C GLY A 727 14.94 9.38 10.50
N ILE A 728 15.77 8.63 11.24
CA ILE A 728 16.12 8.95 12.62
C ILE A 728 17.19 10.04 12.67
N VAL A 729 16.92 11.09 13.44
CA VAL A 729 17.91 12.12 13.76
C VAL A 729 18.73 11.64 14.96
N VAL A 730 20.03 11.47 14.78
CA VAL A 730 20.94 11.02 15.84
C VAL A 730 21.76 12.19 16.36
N SER A 731 21.92 12.25 17.69
CA SER A 731 22.91 13.11 18.31
C SER A 731 24.29 12.44 18.26
N CYS A 732 25.35 13.25 18.24
CA CYS A 732 26.75 12.78 18.25
C CYS A 732 27.48 13.16 19.54
N ASP A 733 26.76 13.54 20.59
CA ASP A 733 27.27 13.87 21.91
C ASP A 733 26.95 12.76 22.92
N HIS A 734 27.97 12.34 23.67
CA HIS A 734 27.95 11.19 24.60
C HIS A 734 27.07 11.32 25.85
N ASN A 735 26.09 12.23 25.90
CA ASN A 735 25.71 12.82 27.18
C ASN A 735 24.22 12.89 27.53
N ASP A 736 23.33 12.25 26.76
CA ASP A 736 21.91 12.21 27.10
C ASP A 736 21.44 10.76 27.37
N ASP A 737 20.96 10.53 28.59
CA ASP A 737 20.40 9.24 29.00
C ASP A 737 19.00 8.97 28.41
N LYS A 738 18.39 9.99 27.80
CA LYS A 738 17.04 9.92 27.24
C LYS A 738 17.03 9.94 25.72
N LYS A 739 18.01 10.57 25.06
CA LYS A 739 18.07 10.65 23.59
C LYS A 739 18.81 9.49 22.95
N PHE A 740 18.32 9.09 21.78
CA PHE A 740 18.91 8.07 20.94
C PHE A 740 20.18 8.60 20.25
N SER A 741 21.27 7.85 20.42
CA SER A 741 22.60 8.12 19.88
C SER A 741 23.02 7.02 18.91
N LEU A 742 24.03 7.30 18.07
CA LEU A 742 24.55 6.32 17.11
C LEU A 742 25.03 5.02 17.82
N GLY A 743 25.63 5.11 19.00
CA GLY A 743 26.08 3.96 19.76
C GLY A 743 24.95 3.08 20.30
N ASP A 744 23.72 3.56 20.40
CA ASP A 744 22.57 2.75 20.84
C ASP A 744 22.14 1.71 19.78
N LEU A 745 22.73 1.77 18.58
CA LEU A 745 22.61 0.72 17.55
C LEU A 745 23.30 -0.60 17.95
N GLU A 746 24.08 -0.63 19.05
CA GLU A 746 24.89 -1.78 19.46
C GLU A 746 24.13 -3.12 19.41
N ASN A 747 22.89 -3.14 19.92
CA ASN A 747 22.09 -4.36 20.07
C ASN A 747 21.17 -4.66 18.87
N LEU A 748 21.12 -3.78 17.86
CA LEU A 748 20.22 -3.92 16.72
C LEU A 748 20.82 -4.83 15.63
N CYS A 749 21.13 -6.08 15.98
CA CYS A 749 21.88 -7.02 15.14
C CYS A 749 21.11 -7.52 13.90
N GLN A 750 19.79 -7.34 13.89
CA GLN A 750 18.89 -7.83 12.84
C GLN A 750 18.63 -6.81 11.71
N LEU A 751 19.21 -5.61 11.81
CA LEU A 751 19.06 -4.52 10.85
C LEU A 751 19.55 -4.90 9.45
N ARG A 752 18.78 -4.49 8.46
CA ARG A 752 19.02 -4.69 7.02
C ARG A 752 19.11 -3.36 6.27
N SER A 753 18.31 -2.37 6.65
CA SER A 753 18.37 -1.01 6.12
C SER A 753 18.38 0.00 7.26
N LEU A 754 19.18 1.05 7.11
CA LEU A 754 19.41 2.08 8.11
C LEU A 754 19.51 3.44 7.40
N ALA A 755 18.65 4.40 7.73
CA ALA A 755 18.76 5.77 7.25
C ALA A 755 18.80 6.74 8.43
N LEU A 756 19.92 7.45 8.59
CA LEU A 756 20.16 8.38 9.71
C LEU A 756 20.43 9.79 9.22
N VAL A 757 19.98 10.76 10.02
CA VAL A 757 20.30 12.18 9.87
C VAL A 757 21.21 12.59 11.01
N VAL A 758 22.43 12.98 10.70
CA VAL A 758 23.41 13.42 11.69
C VAL A 758 23.46 14.94 11.71
N ARG A 759 23.15 15.54 12.86
CA ARG A 759 23.24 16.99 13.08
C ARG A 759 24.55 17.39 13.74
N ALA A 760 25.65 16.94 13.17
CA ALA A 760 26.99 17.28 13.63
C ALA A 760 27.93 17.39 12.43
N PRO A 761 28.95 18.27 12.49
CA PRO A 761 29.92 18.41 11.40
C PRO A 761 30.78 17.15 11.21
N GLN A 762 30.86 16.27 12.23
CA GLN A 762 31.66 15.04 12.22
C GLN A 762 30.95 13.97 13.06
N ILE A 763 31.13 12.69 12.71
CA ILE A 763 30.64 11.55 13.51
C ILE A 763 31.65 11.24 14.62
N ASP A 764 31.18 11.10 15.86
CA ASP A 764 32.01 10.66 16.98
C ASP A 764 32.50 9.21 16.75
N ALA A 765 33.82 9.02 16.76
CA ALA A 765 34.43 7.72 16.47
C ALA A 765 34.16 6.67 17.56
N ASN A 766 33.97 7.07 18.82
CA ASN A 766 33.58 6.15 19.88
C ASN A 766 32.13 5.71 19.69
N GLU A 767 31.21 6.62 19.36
CA GLU A 767 29.83 6.29 19.02
C GLU A 767 29.74 5.29 17.87
N ALA A 768 30.43 5.57 16.76
CA ALA A 768 30.48 4.68 15.62
C ALA A 768 31.05 3.29 15.98
N ARG A 769 32.07 3.25 16.85
CA ARG A 769 32.63 1.99 17.36
C ARG A 769 31.65 1.23 18.26
N ARG A 770 30.91 1.93 19.14
CA ARG A 770 29.86 1.33 19.99
C ARG A 770 28.70 0.78 19.15
N ALA A 771 28.36 1.45 18.05
CA ALA A 771 27.32 1.01 17.12
C ALA A 771 27.62 -0.36 16.50
N LYS A 772 28.87 -0.83 16.48
CA LYS A 772 29.28 -2.15 15.96
C LYS A 772 28.65 -2.48 14.59
N LEU A 773 28.69 -1.54 13.64
CA LEU A 773 28.07 -1.75 12.33
C LEU A 773 28.71 -2.93 11.58
N ARG A 774 30.02 -3.12 11.68
CA ARG A 774 30.76 -4.24 11.07
C ARG A 774 30.21 -5.63 11.41
N SER A 775 29.66 -5.83 12.61
CA SER A 775 29.13 -7.13 13.03
C SER A 775 27.68 -7.38 12.59
N LYS A 776 27.01 -6.39 12.00
CA LYS A 776 25.64 -6.51 11.49
C LYS A 776 25.65 -7.14 10.10
N ILE A 777 25.79 -8.46 10.04
CA ILE A 777 25.97 -9.22 8.79
C ILE A 777 24.80 -9.09 7.79
N HIS A 778 23.61 -8.75 8.28
CA HIS A 778 22.41 -8.60 7.46
C HIS A 778 22.23 -7.19 6.88
N LEU A 779 23.08 -6.22 7.26
CA LEU A 779 22.99 -4.83 6.84
C LEU A 779 23.40 -4.69 5.37
N LYS A 780 22.45 -4.29 4.54
CA LYS A 780 22.62 -4.12 3.09
C LYS A 780 22.70 -2.66 2.68
N HIS A 781 22.01 -1.79 3.40
CA HIS A 781 21.85 -0.40 3.02
C HIS A 781 22.06 0.52 4.22
N ILE A 782 22.89 1.55 4.04
CA ILE A 782 23.05 2.66 4.97
C ILE A 782 22.91 3.95 4.19
N GLU A 783 22.00 4.82 4.62
CA GLU A 783 21.82 6.18 4.11
C GLU A 783 22.16 7.16 5.24
N LEU A 784 23.10 8.09 4.99
CA LEU A 784 23.48 9.11 5.96
C LEU A 784 23.36 10.51 5.37
N ALA A 785 22.54 11.35 5.98
CA ALA A 785 22.53 12.78 5.70
C ALA A 785 23.20 13.55 6.83
N GLY A 786 23.95 14.60 6.52
CA GLY A 786 24.53 15.50 7.51
C GLY A 786 25.15 16.76 6.89
N PRO A 787 25.58 17.73 7.70
CA PRO A 787 26.10 19.03 7.25
C PRO A 787 27.55 18.97 6.72
N TRP A 788 27.99 17.80 6.27
CA TRP A 788 29.27 17.63 5.58
C TRP A 788 29.07 17.95 4.10
N SER A 789 29.94 18.81 3.54
CA SER A 789 29.91 19.20 2.12
C SER A 789 29.95 17.98 1.19
N SER A 790 29.42 18.11 -0.03
CA SER A 790 29.48 17.14 -1.14
C SER A 790 30.90 16.87 -1.68
N ASP A 791 31.90 16.99 -0.81
CA ASP A 791 33.31 16.72 -1.07
C ASP A 791 33.56 15.23 -0.83
N GLU A 792 33.88 14.51 -1.91
CA GLU A 792 34.14 13.06 -1.91
C GLU A 792 35.14 12.65 -0.80
N THR A 793 36.11 13.50 -0.49
CA THR A 793 37.12 13.23 0.56
C THR A 793 36.52 13.13 1.96
N LYS A 794 35.41 13.84 2.24
CA LYS A 794 34.71 13.77 3.54
C LYS A 794 33.80 12.56 3.62
N THR A 795 33.17 12.17 2.51
CA THR A 795 32.33 10.96 2.43
C THR A 795 33.13 9.68 2.68
N ASP A 796 34.35 9.60 2.14
CA ASP A 796 35.30 8.51 2.39
C ASP A 796 35.74 8.43 3.85
N ASN A 797 35.82 9.57 4.55
CA ASN A 797 36.15 9.60 5.96
C ASN A 797 34.97 9.11 6.82
N VAL A 798 33.74 9.49 6.47
CA VAL A 798 32.52 9.01 7.15
C VAL A 798 32.36 7.49 6.99
N SER A 799 32.51 6.96 5.77
CA SER A 799 32.40 5.52 5.52
C SER A 799 33.45 4.71 6.30
N LYS A 800 34.70 5.21 6.37
CA LYS A 800 35.78 4.61 7.17
C LYS A 800 35.47 4.62 8.67
N VAL A 801 34.91 5.71 9.19
CA VAL A 801 34.57 5.83 10.63
C VAL A 801 33.45 4.87 11.03
N LEU A 802 32.43 4.70 10.19
CA LEU A 802 31.32 3.75 10.44
C LEU A 802 31.77 2.30 10.43
N ASN A 803 32.79 1.98 9.62
CA ASN A 803 33.35 0.63 9.50
C ASN A 803 32.26 -0.42 9.21
N ALA A 804 31.38 -0.13 8.24
CA ALA A 804 30.29 -1.02 7.84
C ALA A 804 30.80 -2.30 7.14
N PRO A 805 30.00 -3.37 7.03
CA PRO A 805 30.36 -4.55 6.26
C PRO A 805 30.65 -4.22 4.78
N SER A 806 31.58 -4.94 4.15
CA SER A 806 32.04 -4.63 2.78
C SER A 806 30.96 -4.77 1.71
N GLN A 807 29.92 -5.57 1.98
CA GLN A 807 28.77 -5.78 1.10
C GLN A 807 27.66 -4.72 1.29
N THR A 808 27.81 -3.82 2.26
CA THR A 808 26.81 -2.79 2.56
C THR A 808 26.98 -1.62 1.61
N ASN A 809 25.90 -1.25 0.91
CA ASN A 809 25.85 -0.05 0.12
C ASN A 809 25.66 1.17 1.06
N VAL A 810 26.67 2.04 1.14
CA VAL A 810 26.67 3.25 1.98
C VAL A 810 26.48 4.47 1.09
N ILE A 811 25.34 5.13 1.23
CA ILE A 811 24.98 6.33 0.48
C ILE A 811 25.05 7.51 1.45
N THR A 812 25.88 8.49 1.14
CA THR A 812 26.05 9.72 1.96
C THR A 812 25.63 10.98 1.19
N ASP A 813 25.41 10.83 -0.11
CA ASP A 813 25.02 11.90 -1.01
C ASP A 813 23.50 11.95 -1.09
N TRP A 814 22.90 12.80 -0.24
CA TRP A 814 21.46 12.97 -0.18
C TRP A 814 20.89 13.80 -1.34
N GLU A 815 21.75 14.39 -2.17
CA GLU A 815 21.34 15.07 -3.42
C GLU A 815 21.05 14.06 -4.54
N ARG A 816 21.51 12.80 -4.42
CA ARG A 816 21.19 11.73 -5.36
C ARG A 816 19.76 11.23 -5.17
N PRO A 817 19.02 10.96 -6.27
CA PRO A 817 17.71 10.30 -6.22
C PRO A 817 17.75 8.96 -5.45
N GLU A 818 18.87 8.25 -5.51
CA GLU A 818 19.12 6.99 -4.81
C GLU A 818 18.99 7.08 -3.29
N PHE A 819 19.19 8.26 -2.69
CA PHE A 819 19.12 8.44 -1.25
C PHE A 819 17.69 8.27 -0.70
N PHE A 820 16.68 8.58 -1.50
CA PHE A 820 15.27 8.42 -1.12
C PHE A 820 14.61 7.23 -1.80
N ARG A 821 15.42 6.27 -2.30
CA ARG A 821 14.94 5.12 -3.07
C ARG A 821 13.89 4.26 -2.34
N HIS A 822 13.88 4.28 -1.01
CA HIS A 822 12.97 3.48 -0.19
C HIS A 822 11.64 4.19 0.11
N VAL A 823 11.47 5.45 -0.32
CA VAL A 823 10.37 6.30 0.13
C VAL A 823 9.46 6.77 -1.01
N GLY A 824 9.57 6.12 -2.17
CA GLY A 824 8.61 6.22 -3.28
C GLY A 824 8.19 7.62 -3.68
N ALA A 825 6.89 7.82 -3.78
CA ALA A 825 6.24 9.09 -4.10
C ALA A 825 6.61 10.23 -3.12
N HIS A 826 7.00 9.92 -1.88
CA HIS A 826 7.39 10.91 -0.87
C HIS A 826 8.85 11.35 -1.01
N ALA A 827 9.63 10.76 -1.92
CA ALA A 827 11.05 11.06 -2.08
C ALA A 827 11.35 12.57 -2.20
N LEU A 828 10.51 13.30 -2.96
CA LEU A 828 10.66 14.74 -3.14
C LEU A 828 10.37 15.51 -1.85
N ALA A 829 9.25 15.23 -1.21
CA ALA A 829 8.81 15.90 0.01
C ALA A 829 9.79 15.65 1.16
N ILE A 830 10.38 14.45 1.19
CA ILE A 830 11.42 14.09 2.14
C ILE A 830 12.72 14.82 1.81
N ARG A 831 13.16 14.87 0.55
CA ARG A 831 14.34 15.66 0.14
C ARG A 831 14.24 17.11 0.62
N GLU A 832 13.08 17.74 0.47
CA GLU A 832 12.84 19.09 0.95
C GLU A 832 12.87 19.20 2.49
N ALA A 833 12.25 18.24 3.19
CA ALA A 833 12.33 18.19 4.64
C ALA A 833 13.77 18.02 5.15
N TYR A 834 14.59 17.21 4.47
CA TYR A 834 16.01 17.04 4.77
C TYR A 834 16.80 18.33 4.52
N LEU A 835 16.59 19.01 3.39
CA LEU A 835 17.16 20.32 3.06
C LEU A 835 16.90 21.36 4.15
N PHE A 836 15.65 21.43 4.61
CA PHE A 836 15.25 22.29 5.70
C PHE A 836 15.98 21.93 7.00
N ARG A 837 16.08 20.63 7.32
CA ARG A 837 16.72 20.12 8.55
C ARG A 837 18.23 20.34 8.63
N ILE A 838 18.93 20.33 7.51
CA ILE A 838 20.38 20.62 7.46
C ILE A 838 20.69 22.12 7.40
N GLY A 839 19.67 22.98 7.52
CA GLY A 839 19.83 24.43 7.62
C GLY A 839 20.25 25.11 6.32
N ARG A 840 19.93 24.55 5.15
CA ARG A 840 20.22 25.19 3.86
C ARG A 840 19.02 26.01 3.35
N ASP A 841 19.25 27.25 2.91
CA ASP A 841 18.28 27.99 2.10
C ASP A 841 18.07 27.31 0.74
N GLN A 842 17.03 27.70 -0.01
CA GLN A 842 16.77 27.20 -1.38
C GLN A 842 17.94 27.47 -2.37
N ARG A 843 18.99 28.20 -1.95
CA ARG A 843 20.20 28.51 -2.72
C ARG A 843 21.45 27.79 -2.18
N GLY A 844 21.28 26.80 -1.29
CA GLY A 844 22.36 25.95 -0.78
C GLY A 844 23.26 26.59 0.28
N ARG A 845 22.88 27.72 0.88
CA ARG A 845 23.68 28.39 1.93
C ARG A 845 23.27 27.94 3.31
N PHE A 846 24.24 27.59 4.14
CA PHE A 846 24.04 27.19 5.54
C PHE A 846 23.67 28.38 6.42
N PHE A 847 22.61 28.23 7.21
CA PHE A 847 22.37 29.03 8.40
C PHE A 847 22.95 28.28 9.61
N TRP A 848 23.92 28.90 10.28
CA TRP A 848 24.44 28.46 11.58
C TRP A 848 23.87 29.35 12.67
#